data_AF-A0A4V0ZFS2-F1
#
_entry.id   AF-A0A4V0ZFS2-F1
#
_cell.length_a   1.000
_cell.length_b   1.000
_cell.length_c   1.000
_cell.angle_alpha   90.00
_cell.angle_beta   90.00
_cell.angle_gamma   90.00
#
_symmetry.space_group_name_H-M   'P 1'
#
loop_
_entity.id
_entity.type
_entity.pdbx_description
1 polymer ?
#
loop_
_entity_poly.entity_id
_entity_poly.type
_entity_poly.pdbx_seq_one_letter_code
_entity_poly.pdbx_strand_id
1 'polypeptide(L)'
;MELPGNIFEARYVRITWQDKSSALNIKTSKDSIEIIHGSETDFELEATAFSKVDIGVTGQLAFSVVDERITEPLCFDKPNGDRSQLIPVIDNETKRTWWVEGEIWFKGSRESKRKDKRWESEIFRSAGKVKLRVGKYSCSIKIRSHSFTYDQLENYLQDFKNELWYLILHETSYISAPVKEKQTRILDDSALDYFHRYIAFVEKILENPKLELRESQEQKNFRQVKPTPRTFMEIASSGFKTKLTSRAYKPSYNVPENQYVLFTANRLYNLLSNLGKVSSYVSKSLDEKVKAQEERLLNFSDNIKINRQAVESDYKELKEAVRQEQHMINVALAEQTEIDVYPDDSQYFDCELTLGSKLQSSGNPTFFLKSGLQPLIKPDYYLLSFDHAFTPLLKEWNTYRFKGKVSYKIYNKNDKKTHKISFLMINDLELINSKSEEKLNNLVRQAKKLKANNWLRPISASEKADQEQEKKEITAVIESARGAMTRNDTLSLKLSPTLKRLQKVLKKLQGLNIKQSSVFPNSMSFIQNPNYHGVHKLYKEIQTLSGIDENLFKGLEEAEDIGILNTSLIYERWCLLQIIKVLIDKFRFVPEQQWKKKLLAQIINAEPSKVRNVQIKFENSNTYRQISLWYEKELPLNEGQNTPRRADYVIDVHSYFTVQHPKNKRMVLDAKFYENINAMGGISEVVNNLYNFKNYSELGNNQVFILHPSLGAVPEIKTSQGWAENNYLGETRLFDWDEHYPNHRYGALLLSPIQSKGNYLDSLQMSLGMFLQYGVEDNYLSIENFNEWVIQQPGIHSNHGINPMPKEKLFCVVCGSTEHEYQVKPTPRGIKWICHCIDCKHQTFINYCGSCGNRIFKHGKSWSYHATQSMQPYNIKCPSCGEIALERK
;
A
#
# COMPACT_ATOMS: atom_id res chain seq x y z
N MET A 1 -39.61 25.83 -28.07
CA MET A 1 -38.55 25.05 -28.74
C MET A 1 -38.40 23.78 -27.94
N GLU A 2 -38.91 22.67 -28.46
CA GLU A 2 -38.70 21.35 -27.89
C GLU A 2 -37.21 21.00 -27.98
N LEU A 3 -36.63 20.49 -26.90
CA LEU A 3 -35.27 19.97 -26.89
C LEU A 3 -35.14 18.92 -28.00
N PRO A 4 -34.09 18.94 -28.84
CA PRO A 4 -33.85 17.86 -29.79
C PRO A 4 -33.74 16.55 -29.00
N GLY A 5 -34.59 15.57 -29.35
CA GLY A 5 -34.51 14.23 -28.77
C GLY A 5 -33.10 13.64 -28.91
N ASN A 6 -32.71 12.75 -28.00
CA ASN A 6 -31.38 12.14 -28.03
C ASN A 6 -31.12 11.46 -29.38
N ILE A 7 -30.01 11.83 -30.03
CA ILE A 7 -29.63 11.39 -31.38
C ILE A 7 -29.19 9.91 -31.41
N PHE A 8 -28.77 9.40 -30.25
CA PHE A 8 -28.40 8.02 -30.01
C PHE A 8 -28.81 7.62 -28.59
N GLU A 9 -29.00 6.33 -28.37
CA GLU A 9 -29.33 5.71 -27.09
C GLU A 9 -28.15 4.88 -26.60
N ALA A 10 -27.85 4.92 -25.30
CA ALA A 10 -26.83 4.09 -24.66
C ALA A 10 -27.46 3.12 -23.66
N ARG A 11 -27.12 1.82 -23.73
CA ARG A 11 -27.61 0.77 -22.82
C ARG A 11 -26.52 -0.24 -22.49
N TYR A 12 -26.73 -1.02 -21.43
CA TYR A 12 -25.96 -2.25 -21.23
C TYR A 12 -26.66 -3.42 -21.90
N VAL A 13 -25.90 -4.22 -22.66
CA VAL A 13 -26.44 -5.36 -23.39
C VAL A 13 -25.62 -6.62 -23.12
N ARG A 14 -26.28 -7.77 -23.07
CA ARG A 14 -25.63 -9.08 -23.08
C ARG A 14 -25.93 -9.76 -24.40
N ILE A 15 -24.87 -9.99 -25.19
CA ILE A 15 -24.96 -10.63 -26.49
C ILE A 15 -24.50 -12.08 -26.35
N THR A 16 -25.36 -13.02 -26.77
CA THR A 16 -25.01 -14.42 -26.93
C THR A 16 -24.58 -14.63 -28.38
N TRP A 17 -23.29 -14.85 -28.62
CA TRP A 17 -22.76 -14.90 -29.98
C TRP A 17 -22.81 -16.31 -30.60
N GLN A 18 -23.17 -16.39 -31.88
CA GLN A 18 -23.03 -17.61 -32.68
C GLN A 18 -21.60 -17.71 -33.24
N ASP A 19 -21.16 -16.63 -33.87
CA ASP A 19 -19.84 -16.43 -34.46
C ASP A 19 -19.40 -14.95 -34.37
N LYS A 20 -18.29 -14.62 -35.03
CA LYS A 20 -17.66 -13.28 -35.01
C LYS A 20 -18.59 -12.16 -35.52
N SER A 21 -19.58 -12.50 -36.36
CA SER A 21 -20.45 -11.59 -37.11
C SER A 21 -21.93 -11.69 -36.76
N SER A 22 -22.35 -12.72 -36.03
CA SER A 22 -23.77 -13.00 -35.76
C SER A 22 -24.08 -13.26 -34.28
N ALA A 23 -25.18 -12.67 -33.81
CA ALA A 23 -25.71 -12.85 -32.47
C ALA A 23 -26.95 -13.76 -32.48
N LEU A 24 -27.02 -14.67 -31.50
CA LEU A 24 -28.18 -15.54 -31.23
C LEU A 24 -29.26 -14.78 -30.46
N ASN A 25 -28.86 -13.99 -29.45
CA ASN A 25 -29.77 -13.29 -28.55
C ASN A 25 -29.08 -12.04 -27.98
N ILE A 26 -29.82 -10.93 -27.88
CA ILE A 26 -29.39 -9.70 -27.24
C ILE A 26 -30.37 -9.38 -26.10
N LYS A 27 -29.87 -9.35 -24.86
CA LYS A 27 -30.64 -8.85 -23.69
C LYS A 27 -30.19 -7.45 -23.33
N THR A 28 -31.09 -6.48 -23.29
CA THR A 28 -30.81 -5.08 -22.93
C THR A 28 -31.16 -4.78 -21.48
N SER A 29 -30.49 -3.81 -20.85
CA SER A 29 -30.87 -3.26 -19.55
C SER A 29 -32.26 -2.63 -19.62
N LYS A 30 -32.99 -2.69 -18.50
CA LYS A 30 -34.33 -2.08 -18.38
C LYS A 30 -34.27 -0.57 -18.63
N ASP A 31 -33.34 0.10 -17.95
CA ASP A 31 -33.14 1.53 -18.06
C ASP A 31 -32.04 1.87 -19.09
N SER A 32 -32.24 2.97 -19.81
CA SER A 32 -31.23 3.60 -20.66
C SER A 32 -30.29 4.46 -19.83
N ILE A 33 -29.04 4.59 -20.27
CA ILE A 33 -28.06 5.46 -19.64
C ILE A 33 -28.40 6.91 -19.99
N GLU A 34 -28.42 7.78 -18.99
CA GLU A 34 -28.69 9.20 -19.16
C GLU A 34 -27.59 9.89 -19.98
N ILE A 35 -28.00 10.74 -20.93
CA ILE A 35 -27.12 11.51 -21.80
C ILE A 35 -27.34 12.99 -21.50
N ILE A 36 -26.27 13.65 -21.05
CA ILE A 36 -26.25 15.07 -20.70
C ILE A 36 -25.82 15.87 -21.95
N HIS A 37 -26.57 16.90 -22.29
CA HIS A 37 -26.26 17.80 -23.42
C HIS A 37 -25.32 18.91 -22.95
N GLY A 38 -24.12 19.00 -23.53
CA GLY A 38 -23.14 20.05 -23.21
C GLY A 38 -23.21 21.24 -24.18
N SER A 39 -23.16 20.97 -25.48
CA SER A 39 -23.28 21.96 -26.57
C SER A 39 -24.12 21.39 -27.72
N GLU A 40 -24.37 22.14 -28.80
CA GLU A 40 -25.11 21.61 -29.97
C GLU A 40 -24.45 20.36 -30.60
N THR A 41 -23.15 20.17 -30.38
CA THR A 41 -22.39 19.05 -30.95
C THR A 41 -21.77 18.10 -29.93
N ASP A 42 -21.75 18.47 -28.64
CA ASP A 42 -21.08 17.72 -27.58
C ASP A 42 -22.04 17.17 -26.54
N PHE A 43 -21.91 15.88 -26.28
CA PHE A 43 -22.66 15.10 -25.31
C PHE A 43 -21.73 14.57 -24.21
N GLU A 44 -22.29 14.31 -23.04
CA GLU A 44 -21.60 13.64 -21.95
C GLU A 44 -22.48 12.51 -21.41
N LEU A 45 -21.88 11.37 -21.09
CA LEU A 45 -22.59 10.29 -20.39
C LEU A 45 -21.68 9.62 -19.37
N GLU A 46 -22.30 9.09 -18.31
CA GLU A 46 -21.60 8.34 -17.28
C GLU A 46 -22.00 6.86 -17.34
N ALA A 47 -21.01 6.00 -17.56
CA ALA A 47 -21.17 4.54 -17.65
C ALA A 47 -20.44 3.84 -16.50
N THR A 48 -20.77 2.58 -16.23
CA THR A 48 -20.21 1.77 -15.13
C THR A 48 -19.57 0.52 -15.70
N ALA A 49 -18.31 0.27 -15.36
CA ALA A 49 -17.61 -0.96 -15.72
C ALA A 49 -18.28 -2.18 -15.04
N PHE A 50 -18.30 -3.33 -15.73
CA PHE A 50 -18.92 -4.57 -15.25
C PHE A 50 -20.39 -4.45 -14.79
N SER A 51 -21.14 -3.52 -15.38
CA SER A 51 -22.56 -3.32 -15.11
C SER A 51 -23.39 -4.60 -15.35
N LYS A 52 -24.43 -4.78 -14.53
CA LYS A 52 -25.34 -5.92 -14.63
C LYS A 52 -26.56 -5.55 -15.48
N VAL A 53 -26.88 -6.37 -16.47
CA VAL A 53 -28.13 -6.30 -17.25
C VAL A 53 -29.30 -6.83 -16.42
N ASP A 54 -29.03 -7.84 -15.58
CA ASP A 54 -29.98 -8.48 -14.67
C ASP A 54 -29.22 -9.10 -13.46
N ILE A 55 -29.91 -9.60 -12.44
CA ILE A 55 -29.28 -10.19 -11.24
C ILE A 55 -28.30 -11.30 -11.65
N GLY A 56 -27.00 -11.06 -11.44
CA GLY A 56 -25.92 -12.00 -11.76
C GLY A 56 -25.48 -12.04 -13.24
N VAL A 57 -26.03 -11.17 -14.09
CA VAL A 57 -25.79 -11.15 -15.55
C VAL A 57 -25.03 -9.88 -15.93
N THR A 58 -23.73 -9.98 -16.21
CA THR A 58 -22.92 -8.85 -16.69
C THR A 58 -23.23 -8.47 -18.14
N GLY A 59 -23.29 -7.17 -18.44
CA GLY A 59 -23.47 -6.62 -19.78
C GLY A 59 -22.26 -5.81 -20.25
N GLN A 60 -22.26 -5.47 -21.54
CA GLN A 60 -21.32 -4.53 -22.16
C GLN A 60 -22.06 -3.26 -22.59
N LEU A 61 -21.38 -2.12 -22.59
CA LEU A 61 -21.94 -0.86 -23.06
C LEU A 61 -22.18 -0.92 -24.58
N ALA A 62 -23.36 -0.48 -25.02
CA ALA A 62 -23.74 -0.48 -26.42
C ALA A 62 -24.50 0.79 -26.78
N PHE A 63 -24.37 1.19 -28.05
CA PHE A 63 -25.00 2.38 -28.59
C PHE A 63 -25.95 2.00 -29.71
N SER A 64 -27.13 2.59 -29.74
CA SER A 64 -28.05 2.49 -30.87
C SER A 64 -28.33 3.89 -31.41
N VAL A 65 -28.23 4.07 -32.72
CA VAL A 65 -28.50 5.37 -33.35
C VAL A 65 -30.01 5.52 -33.50
N VAL A 66 -30.56 6.63 -33.02
CA VAL A 66 -32.01 6.92 -33.06
C VAL A 66 -32.34 7.81 -34.27
N ASP A 67 -31.43 8.69 -34.68
CA ASP A 67 -31.60 9.51 -35.88
C ASP A 67 -31.15 8.78 -37.15
N GLU A 68 -32.11 8.41 -37.99
CA GLU A 68 -31.87 7.70 -39.26
C GLU A 68 -31.01 8.49 -40.27
N ARG A 69 -30.78 9.80 -40.05
CA ARG A 69 -29.90 10.64 -40.90
C ARG A 69 -28.42 10.37 -40.68
N ILE A 70 -28.04 9.68 -39.60
CA ILE A 70 -26.65 9.36 -39.30
C ILE A 70 -26.32 7.98 -39.89
N THR A 71 -25.65 7.98 -41.06
CA THR A 71 -25.21 6.77 -41.75
C THR A 71 -23.74 6.42 -41.49
N GLU A 72 -23.02 7.28 -40.77
CA GLU A 72 -21.60 7.10 -40.49
C GLU A 72 -21.37 6.09 -39.36
N PRO A 73 -20.38 5.19 -39.47
CA PRO A 73 -20.09 4.20 -38.44
C PRO A 73 -19.55 4.87 -37.16
N LEU A 74 -20.05 4.41 -36.01
CA LEU A 74 -19.60 4.91 -34.72
C LEU A 74 -18.16 4.47 -34.45
N CYS A 75 -17.35 5.38 -33.91
CA CYS A 75 -15.97 5.07 -33.55
C CYS A 75 -15.55 5.74 -32.24
N PHE A 76 -14.63 5.11 -31.53
CA PHE A 76 -13.92 5.74 -30.43
C PHE A 76 -12.65 6.43 -30.93
N ASP A 77 -12.42 7.65 -30.49
CA ASP A 77 -11.15 8.33 -30.68
C ASP A 77 -10.13 7.76 -29.68
N LYS A 78 -9.04 7.18 -30.19
CA LYS A 78 -7.91 6.73 -29.36
C LYS A 78 -7.03 7.93 -28.98
N PRO A 79 -6.32 7.88 -27.84
CA PRO A 79 -5.43 8.96 -27.38
C PRO A 79 -4.32 9.33 -28.39
N ASN A 80 -3.88 8.36 -29.20
CA ASN A 80 -2.85 8.53 -30.23
C ASN A 80 -3.37 9.14 -31.55
N GLY A 81 -4.67 9.45 -31.64
CA GLY A 81 -5.33 9.97 -32.84
C GLY A 81 -5.91 8.90 -33.78
N ASP A 82 -5.70 7.61 -33.50
CA ASP A 82 -6.34 6.52 -34.23
C ASP A 82 -7.83 6.41 -33.89
N ARG A 83 -8.60 5.67 -34.71
CA ARG A 83 -10.03 5.43 -34.47
C ARG A 83 -10.29 3.94 -34.33
N SER A 84 -10.91 3.52 -33.24
CA SER A 84 -11.46 2.17 -33.07
C SER A 84 -12.90 2.14 -33.55
N GLN A 85 -13.18 1.41 -34.63
CA GLN A 85 -14.54 1.23 -35.12
C GLN A 85 -15.33 0.27 -34.20
N LEU A 86 -16.59 0.61 -33.95
CA LEU A 86 -17.52 -0.26 -33.25
C LEU A 86 -18.09 -1.33 -34.20
N ILE A 87 -18.43 -2.48 -33.64
CA ILE A 87 -19.01 -3.63 -34.33
C ILE A 87 -20.54 -3.51 -34.30
N PRO A 88 -21.21 -3.45 -35.46
CA PRO A 88 -22.66 -3.46 -35.52
C PRO A 88 -23.21 -4.87 -35.28
N VAL A 89 -24.22 -4.98 -34.43
CA VAL A 89 -24.95 -6.21 -34.15
C VAL A 89 -26.44 -5.94 -34.27
N ILE A 90 -27.11 -6.71 -35.13
CA ILE A 90 -28.56 -6.58 -35.34
C ILE A 90 -29.28 -7.48 -34.35
N ASP A 91 -30.22 -6.91 -33.61
CA ASP A 91 -31.15 -7.68 -32.80
C ASP A 91 -32.21 -8.34 -33.70
N ASN A 92 -32.31 -9.67 -33.62
CA ASN A 92 -33.24 -10.42 -34.45
C ASN A 92 -34.70 -10.14 -34.11
N GLU A 93 -35.00 -9.82 -32.84
CA GLU A 93 -36.35 -9.56 -32.34
C GLU A 93 -36.79 -8.12 -32.64
N THR A 94 -35.98 -7.12 -32.23
CA THR A 94 -36.36 -5.70 -32.37
C THR A 94 -35.93 -5.07 -33.70
N LYS A 95 -35.12 -5.77 -34.51
CA LYS A 95 -34.48 -5.25 -35.74
C LYS A 95 -33.60 -4.01 -35.53
N ARG A 96 -33.31 -3.63 -34.29
CA ARG A 96 -32.40 -2.52 -33.97
C ARG A 96 -30.96 -2.94 -34.12
N THR A 97 -30.13 -2.00 -34.59
CA THR A 97 -28.67 -2.16 -34.63
C THR A 97 -28.06 -1.62 -33.35
N TRP A 98 -27.32 -2.46 -32.65
CA TRP A 98 -26.49 -2.12 -31.49
C TRP A 98 -25.02 -2.13 -31.89
N TRP A 99 -24.35 -1.00 -31.66
CA TRP A 99 -22.93 -0.83 -31.87
C TRP A 99 -22.20 -1.17 -30.56
N VAL A 100 -21.40 -2.23 -30.61
CA VAL A 100 -20.62 -2.71 -29.46
C VAL A 100 -19.16 -2.78 -29.85
N GLU A 101 -18.28 -2.60 -28.88
CA GLU A 101 -16.87 -2.63 -29.17
C GLU A 101 -16.35 -4.07 -29.24
N GLY A 102 -15.36 -4.31 -30.11
CA GLY A 102 -14.69 -5.59 -30.18
C GLY A 102 -13.31 -5.43 -30.80
N GLU A 103 -12.28 -5.51 -29.95
CA GLU A 103 -10.89 -5.50 -30.39
C GLU A 103 -10.41 -6.95 -30.60
N ILE A 104 -10.71 -7.85 -29.66
CA ILE A 104 -10.23 -9.24 -29.67
C ILE A 104 -11.42 -10.20 -29.67
N TRP A 105 -11.42 -11.15 -30.60
CA TRP A 105 -12.45 -12.21 -30.64
C TRP A 105 -12.03 -13.42 -29.80
N PHE A 106 -12.78 -13.73 -28.75
CA PHE A 106 -12.56 -14.91 -27.91
C PHE A 106 -13.41 -16.10 -28.39
N LYS A 107 -12.75 -17.20 -28.76
CA LYS A 107 -13.40 -18.38 -29.35
C LYS A 107 -13.99 -19.37 -28.32
N GLY A 108 -13.70 -19.22 -27.03
CA GLY A 108 -14.08 -20.19 -25.98
C GLY A 108 -13.27 -21.49 -26.07
N SER A 109 -12.74 -22.00 -24.95
CA SER A 109 -12.09 -23.32 -24.89
C SER A 109 -12.52 -24.12 -23.67
N ARG A 110 -12.50 -25.47 -23.77
CA ARG A 110 -12.84 -26.38 -22.66
C ARG A 110 -11.89 -26.28 -21.46
N GLU A 111 -10.68 -25.75 -21.64
CA GLU A 111 -9.67 -25.57 -20.58
C GLU A 111 -9.73 -24.18 -19.91
N SER A 112 -10.46 -23.23 -20.48
CA SER A 112 -10.58 -21.87 -19.93
C SER A 112 -11.80 -21.74 -19.01
N LYS A 113 -11.67 -20.97 -17.91
CA LYS A 113 -12.78 -20.68 -16.96
C LYS A 113 -14.01 -19.98 -17.60
N ARG A 114 -13.95 -19.57 -18.87
CA ARG A 114 -15.02 -18.86 -19.60
C ARG A 114 -15.43 -19.65 -20.85
N LYS A 115 -16.67 -20.16 -20.86
CA LYS A 115 -17.19 -21.04 -21.92
C LYS A 115 -17.77 -20.30 -23.15
N ASP A 116 -18.06 -19.01 -23.04
CA ASP A 116 -18.83 -18.27 -24.06
C ASP A 116 -17.96 -17.56 -25.10
N LYS A 117 -18.35 -17.64 -26.38
CA LYS A 117 -17.76 -16.83 -27.48
C LYS A 117 -18.17 -15.38 -27.32
N ARG A 118 -17.23 -14.44 -27.46
CA ARG A 118 -17.53 -13.00 -27.40
C ARG A 118 -16.41 -12.14 -27.94
N TRP A 119 -16.77 -10.91 -28.27
CA TRP A 119 -15.81 -9.82 -28.43
C TRP A 119 -15.34 -9.30 -27.07
N GLU A 120 -14.06 -8.98 -26.97
CA GLU A 120 -13.43 -8.39 -25.80
C GLU A 120 -12.79 -7.05 -26.19
N SER A 121 -12.88 -6.09 -25.27
CA SER A 121 -12.10 -4.86 -25.31
C SER A 121 -11.68 -4.45 -23.89
N GLU A 122 -10.62 -3.67 -23.81
CA GLU A 122 -10.14 -3.04 -22.58
C GLU A 122 -11.08 -1.94 -22.07
N ILE A 123 -11.76 -1.18 -22.94
CA ILE A 123 -12.66 -0.09 -22.54
C ILE A 123 -13.85 -0.61 -21.69
N PHE A 124 -14.32 -1.83 -21.93
CA PHE A 124 -15.35 -2.48 -21.09
C PHE A 124 -14.84 -3.01 -19.75
N ARG A 125 -13.52 -3.12 -19.59
CA ARG A 125 -12.87 -3.72 -18.42
C ARG A 125 -12.22 -2.68 -17.52
N SER A 126 -12.20 -1.43 -17.95
CA SER A 126 -11.55 -0.35 -17.24
C SER A 126 -12.48 0.84 -17.06
N ALA A 127 -12.21 1.57 -16.00
CA ALA A 127 -12.79 2.89 -15.81
C ALA A 127 -11.88 3.93 -16.51
N GLY A 128 -12.45 5.07 -16.91
CA GLY A 128 -11.72 6.11 -17.60
C GLY A 128 -12.57 6.98 -18.51
N LYS A 129 -11.90 7.80 -19.33
CA LYS A 129 -12.57 8.72 -20.26
C LYS A 129 -12.36 8.25 -21.69
N VAL A 130 -13.46 8.01 -22.40
CA VAL A 130 -13.45 7.63 -23.80
C VAL A 130 -14.28 8.64 -24.58
N LYS A 131 -13.82 9.00 -25.78
CA LYS A 131 -14.57 9.89 -26.66
C LYS A 131 -15.19 9.09 -27.79
N LEU A 132 -16.51 9.02 -27.82
CA LEU A 132 -17.30 8.45 -28.91
C LEU A 132 -17.56 9.53 -29.96
N ARG A 133 -17.35 9.20 -31.24
CA ARG A 133 -17.76 10.04 -32.37
C ARG A 133 -18.94 9.39 -33.07
N VAL A 134 -20.00 10.18 -33.25
CA VAL A 134 -21.23 9.83 -33.94
C VAL A 134 -21.44 10.86 -35.05
N GLY A 135 -20.88 10.61 -36.23
CA GLY A 135 -20.84 11.61 -37.30
C GLY A 135 -20.09 12.89 -36.92
N LYS A 136 -20.76 14.04 -37.04
CA LYS A 136 -20.25 15.36 -36.57
C LYS A 136 -20.32 15.54 -35.04
N TYR A 137 -21.03 14.67 -34.34
CA TYR A 137 -21.26 14.77 -32.91
C TYR A 137 -20.17 14.05 -32.11
N SER A 138 -19.86 14.58 -30.94
CA SER A 138 -18.83 14.04 -30.05
C SER A 138 -19.42 13.79 -28.67
N CYS A 139 -19.19 12.60 -28.10
CA CYS A 139 -19.69 12.23 -26.79
C CYS A 139 -18.54 11.82 -25.87
N SER A 140 -18.40 12.52 -24.75
CA SER A 140 -17.46 12.20 -23.68
C SER A 140 -18.09 11.18 -22.74
N ILE A 141 -17.56 9.95 -22.74
CA ILE A 141 -17.99 8.86 -21.88
C ILE A 141 -17.07 8.81 -20.66
N LYS A 142 -17.63 9.06 -19.47
CA LYS A 142 -16.96 8.86 -18.19
C LYS A 142 -17.35 7.48 -17.66
N ILE A 143 -16.43 6.53 -17.74
CA ILE A 143 -16.63 5.18 -17.21
C ILE A 143 -16.16 5.18 -15.75
N ARG A 144 -17.10 5.04 -14.82
CA ARG A 144 -16.84 4.81 -13.40
C ARG A 144 -16.80 3.33 -13.07
N SER A 145 -16.41 3.01 -11.84
CA SER A 145 -16.49 1.66 -11.29
C SER A 145 -17.78 1.49 -10.47
N HIS A 146 -18.06 0.29 -9.97
CA HIS A 146 -19.22 0.04 -9.11
C HIS A 146 -19.13 0.81 -7.78
N SER A 147 -17.95 0.83 -7.15
CA SER A 147 -17.74 1.47 -5.84
C SER A 147 -17.01 2.82 -5.90
N PHE A 148 -16.36 3.16 -7.01
CA PHE A 148 -15.61 4.42 -7.16
C PHE A 148 -16.20 5.32 -8.25
N THR A 149 -16.28 6.61 -7.96
CA THR A 149 -16.65 7.63 -8.96
C THR A 149 -15.52 7.86 -9.97
N TYR A 150 -15.84 8.42 -11.14
CA TYR A 150 -14.82 8.82 -12.10
C TYR A 150 -13.78 9.76 -11.48
N ASP A 151 -14.21 10.76 -10.71
CA ASP A 151 -13.31 11.73 -10.07
C ASP A 151 -12.37 11.08 -9.05
N GLN A 152 -12.84 10.04 -8.34
CA GLN A 152 -12.00 9.27 -7.42
C GLN A 152 -10.89 8.50 -8.16
N LEU A 153 -11.18 7.99 -9.35
CA LEU A 153 -10.21 7.27 -10.17
C LEU A 153 -9.23 8.22 -10.87
N GLU A 154 -9.71 9.40 -11.27
CA GLU A 154 -8.83 10.47 -11.73
C GLU A 154 -7.89 10.93 -10.61
N ASN A 155 -8.37 11.04 -9.36
CA ASN A 155 -7.51 11.33 -8.22
C ASN A 155 -6.41 10.27 -8.03
N TYR A 156 -6.71 8.98 -8.21
CA TYR A 156 -5.68 7.92 -8.20
C TYR A 156 -4.63 8.14 -9.30
N LEU A 157 -5.06 8.47 -10.52
CA LEU A 157 -4.15 8.71 -11.64
C LEU A 157 -3.27 9.95 -11.39
N GLN A 158 -3.86 11.04 -10.89
CA GLN A 158 -3.12 12.27 -10.58
C GLN A 158 -2.15 12.05 -9.43
N ASP A 159 -2.56 11.34 -8.37
CA ASP A 159 -1.69 10.98 -7.25
C ASP A 159 -0.52 10.11 -7.73
N PHE A 160 -0.79 9.12 -8.59
CA PHE A 160 0.24 8.32 -9.25
C PHE A 160 1.26 9.17 -10.03
N LYS A 161 0.80 10.09 -10.87
CA LYS A 161 1.67 10.99 -11.65
C LYS A 161 2.52 11.87 -10.72
N ASN A 162 1.89 12.49 -9.72
CA ASN A 162 2.56 13.36 -8.76
C ASN A 162 3.63 12.60 -7.95
N GLU A 163 3.32 11.38 -7.50
CA GLU A 163 4.26 10.54 -6.74
C GLU A 163 5.43 10.05 -7.59
N LEU A 164 5.18 9.75 -8.87
CA LEU A 164 6.24 9.39 -9.80
C LEU A 164 7.22 10.56 -9.98
N TRP A 165 6.70 11.76 -10.22
CA TRP A 165 7.52 12.96 -10.32
C TRP A 165 8.23 13.29 -9.01
N TYR A 166 7.54 13.17 -7.87
CA TYR A 166 8.11 13.36 -6.55
C TYR A 166 9.34 12.46 -6.33
N LEU A 167 9.21 11.15 -6.59
CA LEU A 167 10.29 10.18 -6.44
C LEU A 167 11.46 10.43 -7.40
N ILE A 168 11.19 10.84 -8.64
CA ILE A 168 12.23 11.14 -9.62
C ILE A 168 12.97 12.44 -9.29
N LEU A 169 12.30 13.42 -8.68
CA LEU A 169 12.86 14.71 -8.30
C LEU A 169 13.37 14.75 -6.85
N HIS A 170 13.20 13.66 -6.10
CA HIS A 170 13.47 13.57 -4.66
C HIS A 170 14.92 13.96 -4.30
N GLU A 171 15.16 14.47 -3.09
CA GLU A 171 16.47 15.01 -2.69
C GLU A 171 17.63 13.99 -2.70
N THR A 172 17.34 12.69 -2.63
CA THR A 172 18.34 11.62 -2.73
C THR A 172 18.80 11.34 -4.17
N SER A 173 18.20 12.01 -5.15
CA SER A 173 18.48 11.87 -6.59
C SER A 173 19.92 12.16 -7.00
N TYR A 174 20.59 13.08 -6.29
CA TYR A 174 21.93 13.59 -6.65
C TYR A 174 23.07 12.59 -6.38
N ILE A 175 22.81 11.56 -5.58
CA ILE A 175 23.82 10.58 -5.15
C ILE A 175 24.14 9.58 -6.29
N SER A 176 23.34 9.57 -7.36
CA SER A 176 23.41 8.59 -8.44
C SER A 176 24.35 8.94 -9.61
N ALA A 177 24.95 10.15 -9.64
CA ALA A 177 25.91 10.53 -10.68
C ALA A 177 27.36 10.28 -10.19
N PRO A 178 28.26 9.69 -11.01
CA PRO A 178 29.68 9.53 -10.67
C PRO A 178 30.48 10.85 -10.69
N VAL A 179 29.81 11.99 -10.50
CA VAL A 179 30.39 13.33 -10.61
C VAL A 179 30.50 13.96 -9.23
N LYS A 180 31.75 14.09 -8.79
CA LYS A 180 32.28 14.89 -7.66
C LYS A 180 31.25 15.79 -6.95
N GLU A 181 30.96 15.47 -5.70
CA GLU A 181 30.78 16.36 -4.53
C GLU A 181 30.04 17.70 -4.69
N LYS A 182 29.20 17.91 -5.71
CA LYS A 182 28.31 19.07 -5.77
C LYS A 182 26.93 18.69 -5.25
N GLN A 183 26.74 18.88 -3.94
CA GLN A 183 25.46 18.81 -3.23
C GLN A 183 24.50 19.97 -3.61
N THR A 184 24.32 20.27 -4.89
CA THR A 184 23.36 21.30 -5.29
C THR A 184 22.03 20.64 -5.60
N ARG A 185 21.02 20.93 -4.77
CA ARG A 185 19.64 20.49 -5.01
C ARG A 185 19.10 21.24 -6.25
N ILE A 186 18.38 20.57 -7.16
CA ILE A 186 17.63 21.16 -8.29
C ILE A 186 16.76 22.35 -7.85
N LEU A 187 16.35 22.33 -6.58
CA LEU A 187 15.45 23.27 -5.95
C LEU A 187 16.16 24.22 -4.98
N ASP A 188 17.44 24.45 -5.17
CA ASP A 188 18.17 25.52 -4.49
C ASP A 188 18.16 26.80 -5.35
N ASP A 189 18.33 27.96 -4.70
CA ASP A 189 18.39 29.26 -5.38
C ASP A 189 19.48 29.31 -6.46
N SER A 190 20.56 28.58 -6.22
CA SER A 190 21.67 28.40 -7.16
C SER A 190 21.26 27.66 -8.44
N ALA A 191 20.27 26.77 -8.40
CA ALA A 191 19.78 26.02 -9.57
C ALA A 191 18.80 26.85 -10.42
N LEU A 192 17.96 27.69 -9.80
CA LEU A 192 17.05 28.60 -10.51
C LEU A 192 17.78 29.62 -11.38
N ASP A 193 18.97 30.03 -10.96
CA ASP A 193 19.82 30.93 -11.74
C ASP A 193 20.21 30.34 -13.13
N TYR A 194 20.38 29.02 -13.25
CA TYR A 194 20.62 28.38 -14.55
C TYR A 194 19.41 28.52 -15.48
N PHE A 195 18.19 28.39 -14.95
CA PHE A 195 16.97 28.63 -15.73
C PHE A 195 16.83 30.09 -16.14
N HIS A 196 17.13 31.04 -15.25
CA HIS A 196 17.11 32.46 -15.58
C HIS A 196 18.09 32.81 -16.69
N ARG A 197 19.34 32.32 -16.60
CA ARG A 197 20.37 32.50 -17.63
C ARG A 197 19.96 31.85 -18.95
N TYR A 198 19.38 30.65 -18.90
CA TYR A 198 18.89 29.95 -20.09
C TYR A 198 17.81 30.78 -20.80
N ILE A 199 16.79 31.22 -20.06
CA ILE A 199 15.70 32.03 -20.60
C ILE A 199 16.23 33.31 -21.23
N ALA A 200 17.20 33.98 -20.60
CA ALA A 200 17.82 35.20 -21.13
C ALA A 200 18.52 34.96 -22.49
N PHE A 201 19.18 33.82 -22.68
CA PHE A 201 19.75 33.48 -23.99
C PHE A 201 18.68 33.22 -25.05
N VAL A 202 17.59 32.53 -24.69
CA VAL A 202 16.48 32.31 -25.64
C VAL A 202 15.78 33.63 -26.00
N GLU A 203 15.61 34.55 -25.05
CA GLU A 203 15.08 35.89 -25.30
C GLU A 203 15.96 36.66 -26.30
N LYS A 204 17.29 36.61 -26.16
CA LYS A 204 18.23 37.20 -27.13
C LYS A 204 18.17 36.54 -28.51
N ILE A 205 17.93 35.22 -28.57
CA ILE A 205 17.70 34.53 -29.85
C ILE A 205 16.41 35.02 -30.51
N LEU A 206 15.36 35.29 -29.74
CA LEU A 206 14.09 35.80 -30.25
C LEU A 206 14.18 37.23 -30.79
N GLU A 207 15.14 38.04 -30.34
CA GLU A 207 15.40 39.37 -30.89
C GLU A 207 15.93 39.30 -32.34
N ASN A 208 16.76 38.30 -32.64
CA ASN A 208 17.30 38.07 -33.98
C ASN A 208 17.44 36.57 -34.29
N PRO A 209 16.32 35.87 -34.57
CA PRO A 209 16.32 34.43 -34.79
C PRO A 209 16.94 34.09 -36.14
N LYS A 210 17.57 32.92 -36.23
CA LYS A 210 18.12 32.46 -37.50
C LYS A 210 16.97 32.29 -38.50
N LEU A 211 17.15 32.80 -39.70
CA LEU A 211 16.15 32.74 -40.75
C LEU A 211 16.74 32.11 -42.01
N GLU A 212 15.90 31.38 -42.72
CA GLU A 212 16.16 30.86 -44.06
C GLU A 212 15.16 31.49 -45.03
N LEU A 213 15.63 31.95 -46.19
CA LEU A 213 14.74 32.49 -47.22
C LEU A 213 14.18 31.35 -48.06
N ARG A 214 12.88 31.07 -47.95
CA ARG A 214 12.21 30.07 -48.79
C ARG A 214 11.63 30.70 -50.04
N GLU A 215 11.91 30.08 -51.18
CA GLU A 215 11.30 30.47 -52.45
C GLU A 215 9.80 30.16 -52.43
N SER A 216 9.00 31.13 -52.85
CA SER A 216 7.55 31.07 -52.97
C SER A 216 7.12 31.77 -54.26
N GLN A 217 5.88 31.51 -54.69
CA GLN A 217 5.30 32.17 -55.85
C GLN A 217 4.25 33.18 -55.40
N GLU A 218 4.40 34.44 -55.79
CA GLU A 218 3.45 35.51 -55.48
C GLU A 218 3.13 36.33 -56.73
N GLN A 219 1.94 36.92 -56.76
CA GLN A 219 1.58 37.83 -57.84
C GLN A 219 2.25 39.19 -57.65
N LYS A 220 3.08 39.58 -58.62
CA LYS A 220 3.74 40.89 -58.65
C LYS A 220 3.34 41.64 -59.90
N ASN A 221 3.39 42.97 -59.81
CA ASN A 221 3.18 43.82 -60.98
C ASN A 221 4.19 43.46 -62.07
N PHE A 222 3.75 43.45 -63.33
CA PHE A 222 4.54 43.00 -64.50
C PHE A 222 6.01 43.43 -64.47
N ARG A 223 6.30 44.69 -64.10
CA ARG A 223 7.66 45.28 -64.02
C ARG A 223 8.57 44.69 -62.93
N GLN A 224 8.01 44.01 -61.93
CA GLN A 224 8.72 43.46 -60.77
C GLN A 224 8.74 41.92 -60.76
N VAL A 225 8.27 41.30 -61.84
CA VAL A 225 8.15 39.85 -61.97
C VAL A 225 9.51 39.24 -62.27
N LYS A 226 9.93 38.29 -61.44
CA LYS A 226 11.01 37.35 -61.72
C LYS A 226 10.39 36.08 -62.32
N PRO A 227 10.71 35.70 -63.58
CA PRO A 227 10.01 34.65 -64.30
C PRO A 227 10.08 33.27 -63.62
N THR A 228 8.97 32.55 -63.68
CA THR A 228 8.82 31.12 -63.33
C THR A 228 8.10 30.40 -64.49
N PRO A 229 8.14 29.05 -64.57
CA PRO A 229 7.39 28.30 -65.58
C PRO A 229 5.88 28.66 -65.62
N ARG A 230 5.30 28.96 -64.45
CA ARG A 230 3.91 29.39 -64.32
C ARG A 230 3.65 30.78 -64.88
N THR A 231 4.62 31.69 -64.76
CA THR A 231 4.59 33.02 -65.39
C THR A 231 4.47 32.90 -66.91
N PHE A 232 5.28 32.03 -67.52
CA PHE A 232 5.25 31.81 -68.98
C PHE A 232 3.93 31.20 -69.43
N MET A 233 3.41 30.21 -68.68
CA MET A 233 2.08 29.64 -68.94
C MET A 233 0.97 30.68 -68.86
N GLU A 234 0.97 31.54 -67.83
CA GLU A 234 -0.05 32.60 -67.66
C GLU A 234 -0.04 33.63 -68.79
N ILE A 235 1.15 34.03 -69.26
CA ILE A 235 1.31 34.93 -70.41
C ILE A 235 0.81 34.25 -71.69
N ALA A 236 1.17 32.98 -71.91
CA ALA A 236 0.78 32.24 -73.11
C ALA A 236 -0.73 31.97 -73.19
N SER A 237 -1.38 31.70 -72.05
CA SER A 237 -2.81 31.37 -72.01
C SER A 237 -3.74 32.59 -71.96
N SER A 238 -3.27 33.71 -71.41
CA SER A 238 -4.16 34.85 -71.10
C SER A 238 -3.59 36.24 -71.40
N GLY A 239 -2.44 36.33 -72.08
CA GLY A 239 -1.80 37.58 -72.46
C GLY A 239 -1.14 38.34 -71.30
N PHE A 240 -0.71 39.57 -71.55
CA PHE A 240 -0.04 40.41 -70.54
C PHE A 240 -1.04 40.94 -69.51
N LYS A 241 -1.06 40.32 -68.33
CA LYS A 241 -1.81 40.81 -67.16
C LYS A 241 -0.98 41.83 -66.36
N THR A 242 -1.67 42.74 -65.67
CA THR A 242 -1.05 43.74 -64.78
C THR A 242 -0.26 43.10 -63.64
N LYS A 243 -0.72 41.94 -63.14
CA LYS A 243 -0.03 41.09 -62.17
C LYS A 243 0.18 39.69 -62.75
N LEU A 244 1.40 39.18 -62.59
CA LEU A 244 1.76 37.81 -62.98
C LEU A 244 2.43 37.09 -61.81
N THR A 245 2.33 35.77 -61.80
CA THR A 245 3.03 34.95 -60.82
C THR A 245 4.54 35.13 -60.97
N SER A 246 5.25 35.43 -59.87
CA SER A 246 6.68 35.74 -59.82
C SER A 246 7.36 34.93 -58.72
N ARG A 247 8.67 34.66 -58.86
CA ARG A 247 9.50 34.26 -57.71
C ARG A 247 9.45 35.34 -56.62
N ALA A 248 9.21 34.92 -55.39
CA ALA A 248 9.27 35.71 -54.17
C ALA A 248 9.98 34.90 -53.08
N TYR A 249 10.56 35.57 -52.09
CA TYR A 249 11.21 34.91 -50.97
C TYR A 249 10.49 35.30 -49.69
N LYS A 250 10.07 34.31 -48.91
CA LYS A 250 9.49 34.53 -47.58
C LYS A 250 10.50 34.07 -46.52
N PRO A 251 10.75 34.86 -45.47
CA PRO A 251 11.54 34.41 -44.36
C PRO A 251 10.83 33.24 -43.66
N SER A 252 11.55 32.15 -43.46
CA SER A 252 11.14 31.01 -42.67
C SER A 252 12.07 30.89 -41.47
N TYR A 253 11.50 30.99 -40.27
CA TYR A 253 12.22 30.79 -39.02
C TYR A 253 12.27 29.31 -38.60
N ASN A 254 11.59 28.43 -39.34
CA ASN A 254 11.54 27.00 -39.07
C ASN A 254 12.81 26.28 -39.57
N VAL A 255 13.97 26.65 -39.03
CA VAL A 255 15.29 26.09 -39.30
C VAL A 255 15.74 25.14 -38.18
N PRO A 256 16.58 24.12 -38.44
CA PRO A 256 16.95 23.11 -37.45
C PRO A 256 17.42 23.67 -36.09
N GLU A 257 18.14 24.78 -36.09
CA GLU A 257 18.60 25.45 -34.86
C GLU A 257 17.45 25.95 -34.01
N ASN A 258 16.49 26.64 -34.61
CA ASN A 258 15.32 27.15 -33.92
C ASN A 258 14.38 26.01 -33.49
N GLN A 259 14.30 24.94 -34.28
CA GLN A 259 13.53 23.74 -33.93
C GLN A 259 14.10 23.06 -32.67
N TYR A 260 15.43 23.00 -32.56
CA TYR A 260 16.12 22.48 -31.39
C TYR A 260 15.96 23.39 -30.16
N VAL A 261 16.05 24.72 -30.33
CA VAL A 261 15.79 25.68 -29.24
C VAL A 261 14.35 25.56 -28.72
N LEU A 262 13.36 25.42 -29.61
CA LEU A 262 11.97 25.17 -29.22
C LEU A 262 11.84 23.83 -28.46
N PHE A 263 12.54 22.79 -28.92
CA PHE A 263 12.57 21.50 -28.23
C PHE A 263 13.14 21.59 -26.81
N THR A 264 14.30 22.22 -26.63
CA THR A 264 14.91 22.35 -25.30
C THR A 264 14.07 23.24 -24.39
N ALA A 265 13.47 24.32 -24.92
CA ALA A 265 12.59 25.19 -24.17
C ALA A 265 11.31 24.47 -23.71
N ASN A 266 10.68 23.65 -24.56
CA ASN A 266 9.51 22.85 -24.20
C ASN A 266 9.85 21.85 -23.08
N ARG A 267 10.98 21.15 -23.18
CA ARG A 267 11.41 20.22 -22.13
C ARG A 267 11.68 20.89 -20.79
N LEU A 268 12.39 22.01 -20.79
CA LEU A 268 12.64 22.76 -19.55
C LEU A 268 11.35 23.35 -18.98
N TYR A 269 10.37 23.70 -19.83
CA TYR A 269 9.06 24.11 -19.38
C TYR A 269 8.29 22.96 -18.73
N ASN A 270 8.28 21.77 -19.35
CA ASN A 270 7.68 20.57 -18.77
C ASN A 270 8.31 20.24 -17.40
N LEU A 271 9.65 20.28 -17.30
CA LEU A 271 10.36 20.09 -16.04
C LEU A 271 9.93 21.12 -14.98
N LEU A 272 10.02 22.42 -15.28
CA LEU A 272 9.65 23.49 -14.35
C LEU A 272 8.17 23.43 -13.95
N SER A 273 7.28 23.10 -14.89
CA SER A 273 5.85 22.96 -14.64
C SER A 273 5.57 21.80 -13.71
N ASN A 274 6.17 20.64 -13.94
CA ASN A 274 5.97 19.48 -13.07
C ASN A 274 6.67 19.64 -11.71
N LEU A 275 7.79 20.35 -11.64
CA LEU A 275 8.37 20.81 -10.36
C LEU A 275 7.37 21.67 -9.58
N GLY A 276 6.70 22.62 -10.25
CA GLY A 276 5.64 23.43 -9.64
C GLY A 276 4.46 22.59 -9.15
N LYS A 277 4.01 21.60 -9.94
CA LYS A 277 2.95 20.66 -9.55
C LYS A 277 3.34 19.83 -8.34
N VAL A 278 4.54 19.22 -8.34
CA VAL A 278 5.07 18.43 -7.22
C VAL A 278 5.22 19.29 -5.96
N SER A 279 5.74 20.50 -6.09
CA SER A 279 5.83 21.44 -4.97
C SER A 279 4.43 21.71 -4.39
N SER A 280 3.44 22.05 -5.21
CA SER A 280 2.07 22.24 -4.74
C SER A 280 1.47 20.98 -4.10
N TYR A 281 1.73 19.81 -4.68
CA TYR A 281 1.30 18.51 -4.17
C TYR A 281 1.91 18.21 -2.79
N VAL A 282 3.21 18.41 -2.61
CA VAL A 282 3.90 18.22 -1.33
C VAL A 282 3.38 19.19 -0.27
N SER A 283 3.16 20.47 -0.59
CA SER A 283 2.55 21.43 0.36
C SER A 283 1.16 20.98 0.79
N LYS A 284 0.32 20.51 -0.15
CA LYS A 284 -1.02 20.00 0.16
C LYS A 284 -0.97 18.75 1.03
N SER A 285 -0.08 17.81 0.72
CA SER A 285 0.12 16.58 1.51
C SER A 285 0.58 16.88 2.93
N LEU A 286 1.50 17.84 3.10
CA LEU A 286 1.96 18.30 4.41
C LEU A 286 0.84 19.02 5.19
N ASP A 287 0.05 19.86 4.53
CA ASP A 287 -1.11 20.53 5.14
C ASP A 287 -2.16 19.52 5.63
N GLU A 288 -2.51 18.54 4.81
CA GLU A 288 -3.41 17.44 5.20
C GLU A 288 -2.85 16.66 6.39
N LYS A 289 -1.55 16.37 6.40
CA LYS A 289 -0.89 15.72 7.53
C LYS A 289 -0.95 16.58 8.80
N VAL A 290 -0.68 17.88 8.71
CA VAL A 290 -0.77 18.81 9.85
C VAL A 290 -2.19 18.81 10.41
N LYS A 291 -3.21 18.96 9.55
CA LYS A 291 -4.62 18.91 9.96
C LYS A 291 -4.99 17.62 10.67
N ALA A 292 -4.56 16.47 10.15
CA ALA A 292 -4.81 15.17 10.76
C ALA A 292 -4.14 15.04 12.15
N GLN A 293 -2.93 15.59 12.32
CA GLN A 293 -2.23 15.59 13.60
C GLN A 293 -2.85 16.59 14.60
N GLU A 294 -3.32 17.76 14.14
CA GLU A 294 -4.06 18.73 14.95
C GLU A 294 -5.39 18.16 15.45
N GLU A 295 -6.15 17.49 14.58
CA GLU A 295 -7.36 16.77 14.97
C GLU A 295 -7.07 15.69 16.01
N ARG A 296 -5.95 14.96 15.86
CA ARG A 296 -5.50 14.00 16.87
C ARG A 296 -5.18 14.66 18.21
N LEU A 297 -4.58 15.85 18.22
CA LEU A 297 -4.34 16.60 19.46
C LEU A 297 -5.64 17.00 20.16
N LEU A 298 -6.65 17.44 19.39
CA LEU A 298 -7.96 17.81 19.91
C LEU A 298 -8.73 16.62 20.49
N ASN A 299 -8.47 15.41 20.00
CA ASN A 299 -9.10 14.17 20.45
C ASN A 299 -8.56 13.64 21.80
N PHE A 300 -7.48 14.22 22.36
CA PHE A 300 -7.06 13.86 23.72
C PHE A 300 -8.02 14.43 24.75
N SER A 301 -8.48 13.58 25.66
CA SER A 301 -9.37 13.99 26.75
C SER A 301 -9.10 13.20 28.02
N ASP A 302 -9.59 13.72 29.15
CA ASP A 302 -9.52 13.07 30.46
C ASP A 302 -10.36 11.78 30.54
N ASN A 303 -11.17 11.49 29.51
CA ASN A 303 -11.94 10.27 29.38
C ASN A 303 -11.55 9.48 28.13
N ILE A 304 -11.62 8.15 28.19
CA ILE A 304 -11.46 7.26 27.04
C ILE A 304 -12.82 6.66 26.71
N LYS A 305 -13.21 6.77 25.44
CA LYS A 305 -14.32 6.02 24.86
C LYS A 305 -13.84 4.61 24.51
N ILE A 306 -14.43 3.62 25.13
CA ILE A 306 -14.14 2.20 24.90
C ILE A 306 -14.86 1.72 23.65
N ASN A 307 -14.14 1.02 22.77
CA ASN A 307 -14.73 0.44 21.57
C ASN A 307 -15.61 -0.76 21.95
N ARG A 308 -16.92 -0.60 21.75
CA ARG A 308 -17.92 -1.63 22.06
C ARG A 308 -17.72 -2.91 21.26
N GLN A 309 -17.42 -2.81 19.96
CA GLN A 309 -17.24 -3.98 19.09
C GLN A 309 -16.04 -4.82 19.53
N ALA A 310 -14.93 -4.17 19.93
CA ALA A 310 -13.77 -4.87 20.49
C ALA A 310 -14.10 -5.61 21.80
N VAL A 311 -14.93 -5.01 22.67
CA VAL A 311 -15.39 -5.68 23.91
C VAL A 311 -16.31 -6.86 23.60
N GLU A 312 -17.20 -6.73 22.61
CA GLU A 312 -18.08 -7.82 22.17
C GLU A 312 -17.28 -8.98 21.58
N SER A 313 -16.22 -8.70 20.81
CA SER A 313 -15.29 -9.72 20.32
C SER A 313 -14.56 -10.43 21.46
N ASP A 314 -13.99 -9.68 22.41
CA ASP A 314 -13.31 -10.27 23.59
C ASP A 314 -14.26 -11.15 24.42
N TYR A 315 -15.53 -10.73 24.56
CA TYR A 315 -16.55 -11.53 25.22
C TYR A 315 -16.82 -12.85 24.50
N LYS A 316 -16.94 -12.83 23.17
CA LYS A 316 -17.16 -14.06 22.37
C LYS A 316 -15.98 -15.01 22.52
N GLU A 317 -14.75 -14.51 22.40
CA GLU A 317 -13.54 -15.33 22.49
C GLU A 317 -13.39 -15.96 23.89
N LEU A 318 -13.59 -15.19 24.96
CA LEU A 318 -13.54 -15.73 26.33
C LEU A 318 -14.66 -16.75 26.59
N LYS A 319 -15.87 -16.50 26.08
CA LYS A 319 -17.00 -17.43 26.21
C LYS A 319 -16.73 -18.74 25.48
N GLU A 320 -16.13 -18.68 24.29
CA GLU A 320 -15.72 -19.85 23.54
C GLU A 320 -14.60 -20.62 24.24
N ALA A 321 -13.60 -19.92 24.80
CA ALA A 321 -12.54 -20.54 25.59
C ALA A 321 -13.08 -21.31 26.80
N VAL A 322 -14.06 -20.75 27.53
CA VAL A 322 -14.72 -21.46 28.65
C VAL A 322 -15.49 -22.70 28.15
N ARG A 323 -16.18 -22.61 27.01
CA ARG A 323 -16.87 -23.76 26.40
C ARG A 323 -15.89 -24.86 25.97
N GLN A 324 -14.75 -24.48 25.37
CA GLN A 324 -13.70 -25.41 24.98
C GLN A 324 -13.08 -26.08 26.20
N GLU A 325 -12.82 -25.34 27.29
CA GLU A 325 -12.35 -25.94 28.56
C GLU A 325 -13.32 -27.02 29.05
N GLN A 326 -14.63 -26.76 29.02
CA GLN A 326 -15.63 -27.76 29.40
C GLN A 326 -15.67 -28.97 28.45
N HIS A 327 -15.53 -28.74 27.15
CA HIS A 327 -15.51 -29.82 26.16
C HIS A 327 -14.28 -30.73 26.36
N MET A 328 -13.11 -30.15 26.63
CA MET A 328 -11.86 -30.87 26.87
C MET A 328 -11.92 -31.74 28.13
N ILE A 329 -12.70 -31.36 29.15
CA ILE A 329 -12.97 -32.21 30.32
C ILE A 329 -13.60 -33.53 29.87
N ASN A 330 -14.67 -33.45 29.07
CA ASN A 330 -15.40 -34.63 28.62
C ASN A 330 -14.53 -35.54 27.75
N VAL A 331 -13.71 -34.96 26.87
CA VAL A 331 -12.75 -35.71 26.04
C VAL A 331 -11.69 -36.40 26.90
N ALA A 332 -11.05 -35.68 27.82
CA ALA A 332 -10.01 -36.24 28.68
C ALA A 332 -10.53 -37.37 29.59
N LEU A 333 -11.78 -37.27 30.08
CA LEU A 333 -12.43 -38.34 30.84
C LEU A 333 -12.69 -39.59 29.99
N ALA A 334 -12.96 -39.44 28.70
CA ALA A 334 -13.19 -40.56 27.77
C ALA A 334 -11.87 -41.20 27.26
N GLU A 335 -10.80 -40.42 27.15
CA GLU A 335 -9.49 -40.86 26.61
C GLU A 335 -8.50 -41.32 27.68
N GLN A 336 -8.85 -41.21 28.97
CA GLN A 336 -7.97 -41.67 30.05
C GLN A 336 -7.65 -43.17 29.93
N THR A 337 -6.44 -43.58 30.30
CA THR A 337 -6.04 -44.98 30.23
C THR A 337 -6.87 -45.83 31.20
N GLU A 338 -7.60 -46.82 30.70
CA GLU A 338 -8.26 -47.81 31.54
C GLU A 338 -7.22 -48.72 32.21
N ILE A 339 -7.39 -48.95 33.52
CA ILE A 339 -6.51 -49.81 34.30
C ILE A 339 -7.29 -51.06 34.69
N ASP A 340 -6.88 -52.23 34.18
CA ASP A 340 -7.56 -53.51 34.41
C ASP A 340 -7.49 -53.99 35.87
N VAL A 341 -6.40 -53.65 36.58
CA VAL A 341 -6.17 -54.04 37.98
C VAL A 341 -5.64 -52.85 38.77
N TYR A 342 -6.43 -52.35 39.72
CA TYR A 342 -5.99 -51.28 40.61
C TYR A 342 -5.05 -51.82 41.69
N PRO A 343 -4.02 -51.06 42.09
CA PRO A 343 -3.21 -51.38 43.28
C PRO A 343 -4.08 -51.51 44.54
N ASP A 344 -3.71 -52.43 45.44
CA ASP A 344 -4.41 -52.67 46.72
C ASP A 344 -4.44 -51.43 47.64
N ASP A 345 -3.49 -50.50 47.45
CA ASP A 345 -3.38 -49.23 48.18
C ASP A 345 -4.15 -48.07 47.52
N SER A 346 -4.95 -48.34 46.49
CA SER A 346 -5.76 -47.31 45.82
C SER A 346 -6.92 -46.83 46.70
N GLN A 347 -7.08 -45.51 46.78
CA GLN A 347 -8.13 -44.88 47.57
C GLN A 347 -9.04 -44.03 46.67
N TYR A 348 -10.33 -44.01 47.00
CA TYR A 348 -11.25 -43.06 46.38
C TYR A 348 -11.02 -41.66 46.95
N PHE A 349 -10.99 -40.67 46.07
CA PHE A 349 -10.58 -39.31 46.37
C PHE A 349 -11.60 -38.35 45.76
N ASP A 350 -12.27 -37.55 46.59
CA ASP A 350 -13.14 -36.43 46.18
C ASP A 350 -12.67 -35.17 46.92
N CYS A 351 -11.99 -34.28 46.20
CA CYS A 351 -11.59 -32.99 46.78
C CYS A 351 -11.36 -31.90 45.75
N GLU A 352 -11.40 -30.66 46.23
CA GLU A 352 -11.07 -29.46 45.47
C GLU A 352 -9.59 -29.15 45.63
N LEU A 353 -8.85 -29.16 44.53
CA LEU A 353 -7.41 -28.91 44.51
C LEU A 353 -7.09 -27.74 43.60
N THR A 354 -6.24 -26.85 44.10
CA THR A 354 -5.61 -25.80 43.29
C THR A 354 -4.23 -26.27 42.85
N LEU A 355 -4.02 -26.36 41.54
CA LEU A 355 -2.74 -26.74 40.96
C LEU A 355 -1.72 -25.61 41.12
N GLY A 356 -0.47 -25.95 41.39
CA GLY A 356 0.67 -25.04 41.41
C GLY A 356 1.43 -25.06 40.07
N SER A 357 2.74 -24.80 40.12
CA SER A 357 3.61 -24.87 38.95
C SER A 357 3.69 -26.29 38.39
N LYS A 358 3.77 -26.42 37.06
CA LYS A 358 3.97 -27.69 36.37
C LYS A 358 5.44 -28.10 36.42
N LEU A 359 5.70 -29.38 36.63
CA LEU A 359 7.05 -29.95 36.54
C LEU A 359 7.33 -30.37 35.09
N GLN A 360 8.43 -29.90 34.51
CA GLN A 360 8.90 -30.36 33.20
C GLN A 360 9.52 -31.75 33.36
N SER A 361 8.74 -32.80 33.08
CA SER A 361 9.23 -34.18 32.97
C SER A 361 8.65 -34.84 31.72
N SER A 362 9.41 -35.73 31.08
CA SER A 362 9.06 -36.47 29.86
C SER A 362 7.99 -37.56 30.04
N GLY A 363 7.10 -37.41 31.01
CA GLY A 363 6.07 -38.38 31.35
C GLY A 363 4.74 -37.71 31.71
N ASN A 364 3.94 -38.38 32.52
CA ASN A 364 2.63 -37.93 32.97
C ASN A 364 2.63 -36.47 33.51
N PRO A 365 1.64 -35.64 33.12
CA PRO A 365 1.55 -34.25 33.57
C PRO A 365 1.53 -34.19 35.10
N THR A 366 2.49 -33.44 35.66
CA THR A 366 2.73 -33.43 37.09
C THR A 366 2.82 -31.99 37.61
N PHE A 367 2.12 -31.69 38.69
CA PHE A 367 1.99 -30.35 39.26
C PHE A 367 2.33 -30.35 40.75
N PHE A 368 2.86 -29.24 41.26
CA PHE A 368 2.87 -29.00 42.71
C PHE A 368 1.45 -28.71 43.19
N LEU A 369 1.13 -29.03 44.44
CA LEU A 369 -0.13 -28.56 45.05
C LEU A 369 0.05 -27.14 45.60
N LYS A 370 -0.89 -26.25 45.31
CA LYS A 370 -0.93 -24.91 45.92
C LYS A 370 -1.82 -24.86 47.17
N SER A 371 -3.02 -25.42 47.08
CA SER A 371 -4.03 -25.45 48.15
C SER A 371 -5.07 -26.54 47.88
N GLY A 372 -5.81 -26.95 48.91
CA GLY A 372 -6.87 -27.97 48.81
C GLY A 372 -6.69 -29.16 49.76
N LEU A 373 -5.47 -29.37 50.26
CA LEU A 373 -5.16 -30.37 51.30
C LEU A 373 -4.52 -29.69 52.52
N GLN A 374 -4.41 -30.46 53.61
CA GLN A 374 -3.75 -29.98 54.83
C GLN A 374 -2.31 -29.53 54.54
N PRO A 375 -1.91 -28.34 55.01
CA PRO A 375 -0.57 -27.81 54.75
C PRO A 375 0.50 -28.66 55.43
N LEU A 376 1.56 -28.98 54.69
CA LEU A 376 2.72 -29.71 55.19
C LEU A 376 3.69 -28.76 55.92
N ILE A 377 4.49 -29.32 56.83
CA ILE A 377 5.57 -28.58 57.49
C ILE A 377 6.66 -28.31 56.45
N LYS A 378 7.00 -27.04 56.23
CA LYS A 378 8.10 -26.67 55.32
C LYS A 378 9.39 -27.35 55.81
N PRO A 379 10.17 -28.03 54.94
CA PRO A 379 10.23 -27.88 53.48
C PRO A 379 9.44 -28.91 52.64
N ASP A 380 8.54 -29.70 53.24
CA ASP A 380 7.81 -30.78 52.55
C ASP A 380 6.73 -30.24 51.60
N TYR A 381 6.42 -31.01 50.54
CA TYR A 381 5.46 -30.59 49.50
C TYR A 381 4.70 -31.76 48.87
N TYR A 382 3.53 -31.46 48.32
CA TYR A 382 2.73 -32.41 47.54
C TYR A 382 3.02 -32.30 46.04
N LEU A 383 2.96 -33.44 45.37
CA LEU A 383 3.09 -33.59 43.93
C LEU A 383 1.90 -34.36 43.38
N LEU A 384 1.17 -33.79 42.44
CA LEU A 384 0.02 -34.39 41.78
C LEU A 384 0.42 -34.88 40.40
N SER A 385 0.17 -36.14 40.07
CA SER A 385 0.47 -36.73 38.76
C SER A 385 -0.81 -37.25 38.13
N PHE A 386 -1.02 -36.96 36.85
CA PHE A 386 -2.26 -37.28 36.11
C PHE A 386 -1.95 -38.05 34.83
N ASP A 387 -2.95 -38.71 34.25
CA ASP A 387 -2.83 -39.33 32.93
C ASP A 387 -2.52 -38.27 31.84
N HIS A 388 -1.79 -38.68 30.80
CA HIS A 388 -1.42 -37.79 29.69
C HIS A 388 -2.63 -37.18 28.97
N ALA A 389 -3.78 -37.85 28.95
CA ALA A 389 -5.05 -37.34 28.40
C ALA A 389 -5.49 -36.00 29.04
N PHE A 390 -5.09 -35.74 30.29
CA PHE A 390 -5.41 -34.49 30.99
C PHE A 390 -4.40 -33.36 30.73
N THR A 391 -3.33 -33.61 29.98
CA THR A 391 -2.30 -32.61 29.64
C THR A 391 -2.83 -31.34 28.97
N PRO A 392 -3.69 -31.41 27.93
CA PRO A 392 -4.21 -30.22 27.26
C PRO A 392 -5.24 -29.45 28.11
N LEU A 393 -5.79 -30.08 29.15
CA LEU A 393 -6.82 -29.51 30.03
C LEU A 393 -6.24 -28.83 31.28
N LEU A 394 -5.35 -29.51 32.01
CA LEU A 394 -4.89 -29.07 33.32
C LEU A 394 -3.90 -27.90 33.22
N LYS A 395 -4.34 -26.72 33.66
CA LYS A 395 -3.54 -25.48 33.71
C LYS A 395 -3.07 -25.15 35.13
N GLU A 396 -1.89 -24.56 35.22
CA GLU A 396 -1.33 -24.07 36.49
C GLU A 396 -2.23 -23.01 37.15
N TRP A 397 -2.37 -23.08 38.47
CA TRP A 397 -3.11 -22.13 39.31
C TRP A 397 -4.63 -22.15 39.12
N ASN A 398 -5.17 -23.11 38.37
CA ASN A 398 -6.61 -23.37 38.31
C ASN A 398 -7.04 -24.30 39.46
N THR A 399 -8.31 -24.20 39.85
CA THR A 399 -8.92 -25.06 40.87
C THR A 399 -9.91 -26.01 40.23
N TYR A 400 -9.75 -27.30 40.52
CA TYR A 400 -10.59 -28.37 40.02
C TYR A 400 -11.09 -29.22 41.17
N ARG A 401 -12.30 -29.77 41.04
CA ARG A 401 -12.78 -30.86 41.88
C ARG A 401 -12.51 -32.17 41.17
N PHE A 402 -11.68 -32.99 41.77
CA PHE A 402 -11.37 -34.31 41.25
C PHE A 402 -12.17 -35.36 42.02
N LYS A 403 -12.85 -36.25 41.32
CA LYS A 403 -13.45 -37.47 41.88
C LYS A 403 -12.88 -38.68 41.18
N GLY A 404 -12.22 -39.57 41.91
CA GLY A 404 -11.66 -40.78 41.31
C GLY A 404 -10.74 -41.57 42.21
N LYS A 405 -10.03 -42.54 41.64
CA LYS A 405 -9.06 -43.38 42.37
C LYS A 405 -7.65 -42.81 42.28
N VAL A 406 -6.97 -42.73 43.41
CA VAL A 406 -5.58 -42.25 43.51
C VAL A 406 -4.68 -43.29 44.18
N SER A 407 -3.39 -43.23 43.89
CA SER A 407 -2.33 -43.87 44.68
C SER A 407 -1.50 -42.81 45.38
N TYR A 408 -1.06 -43.11 46.60
CA TYR A 408 -0.29 -42.19 47.43
C TYR A 408 1.05 -42.80 47.82
N LYS A 409 2.14 -42.09 47.51
CA LYS A 409 3.51 -42.54 47.81
C LYS A 409 4.32 -41.41 48.44
N ILE A 410 5.06 -41.74 49.50
CA ILE A 410 5.99 -40.82 50.16
C ILE A 410 7.41 -41.29 49.85
N TYR A 411 8.26 -40.38 49.39
CA TYR A 411 9.70 -40.64 49.21
C TYR A 411 10.52 -39.39 49.52
N ASN A 412 11.78 -39.59 49.90
CA ASN A 412 12.72 -38.51 50.16
C ASN A 412 13.45 -38.12 48.87
N LYS A 413 13.50 -36.81 48.58
CA LYS A 413 14.26 -36.25 47.47
C LYS A 413 14.95 -34.96 47.92
N ASN A 414 16.28 -34.93 47.91
CA ASN A 414 17.12 -33.80 48.35
C ASN A 414 16.75 -33.29 49.76
N ASP A 415 16.75 -34.18 50.77
CA ASP A 415 16.40 -33.89 52.18
C ASP A 415 14.99 -33.32 52.43
N LYS A 416 14.05 -33.53 51.50
CA LYS A 416 12.64 -33.13 51.63
C LYS A 416 11.73 -34.33 51.42
N LYS A 417 10.68 -34.46 52.24
CA LYS A 417 9.64 -35.48 52.00
C LYS A 417 8.73 -34.99 50.88
N THR A 418 8.65 -35.80 49.83
CA THR A 418 7.77 -35.57 48.70
C THR A 418 6.56 -36.48 48.83
N HIS A 419 5.37 -35.88 48.93
CA HIS A 419 4.10 -36.60 49.01
C HIS A 419 3.48 -36.65 47.61
N LYS A 420 3.67 -37.75 46.88
CA LYS A 420 3.18 -37.92 45.50
C LYS A 420 1.80 -38.59 45.49
N ILE A 421 0.80 -37.87 45.00
CA ILE A 421 -0.54 -38.37 44.70
C ILE A 421 -0.61 -38.59 43.18
N SER A 422 -0.82 -39.82 42.75
CA SER A 422 -0.99 -40.15 41.33
C SER A 422 -2.43 -40.56 41.08
N PHE A 423 -3.14 -39.80 40.26
CA PHE A 423 -4.51 -40.11 39.83
C PHE A 423 -4.45 -41.29 38.86
N LEU A 424 -5.06 -42.40 39.28
CA LEU A 424 -5.11 -43.64 38.51
C LEU A 424 -6.33 -43.65 37.58
N MET A 425 -7.47 -43.16 38.05
CA MET A 425 -8.69 -42.97 37.27
C MET A 425 -9.44 -41.76 37.80
N ILE A 426 -9.98 -40.94 36.91
CA ILE A 426 -10.84 -39.80 37.26
C ILE A 426 -12.24 -40.10 36.73
N ASN A 427 -13.20 -40.30 37.64
CA ASN A 427 -14.59 -40.59 37.33
C ASN A 427 -15.37 -39.32 36.95
N ASP A 428 -15.04 -38.21 37.60
CA ASP A 428 -15.69 -36.92 37.39
C ASP A 428 -14.68 -35.80 37.69
N LEU A 429 -14.75 -34.74 36.88
CA LEU A 429 -13.84 -33.61 36.95
C LEU A 429 -14.62 -32.33 36.72
N GLU A 430 -14.68 -31.48 37.73
CA GLU A 430 -15.35 -30.18 37.66
C GLU A 430 -14.32 -29.06 37.74
N LEU A 431 -14.36 -28.12 36.80
CA LEU A 431 -13.53 -26.92 36.83
C LEU A 431 -14.24 -25.84 37.65
N ILE A 432 -13.85 -25.69 38.92
CA ILE A 432 -14.49 -24.76 39.86
C ILE A 432 -14.07 -23.31 39.59
N ASN A 433 -12.77 -23.10 39.35
CA ASN A 433 -12.25 -21.77 39.08
C ASN A 433 -11.22 -21.84 37.96
N SER A 434 -11.65 -21.33 36.80
CA SER A 434 -10.79 -21.12 35.64
C SER A 434 -10.44 -19.64 35.49
N LYS A 435 -9.17 -19.38 35.15
CA LYS A 435 -8.73 -18.02 34.78
C LYS A 435 -9.55 -17.43 33.64
N SER A 436 -10.00 -18.26 32.70
CA SER A 436 -10.81 -17.84 31.55
C SER A 436 -12.20 -17.39 32.00
N GLU A 437 -12.83 -18.13 32.91
CA GLU A 437 -14.12 -17.79 33.50
C GLU A 437 -14.05 -16.55 34.39
N GLU A 438 -13.00 -16.43 35.22
CA GLU A 438 -12.75 -15.23 36.02
C GLU A 438 -12.58 -13.99 35.12
N LYS A 439 -11.79 -14.10 34.05
CA LYS A 439 -11.63 -13.04 33.03
C LYS A 439 -12.97 -12.68 32.39
N LEU A 440 -13.79 -13.66 32.02
CA LEU A 440 -15.11 -13.46 31.42
C LEU A 440 -16.06 -12.72 32.38
N ASN A 441 -16.15 -13.17 33.62
CA ASN A 441 -16.99 -12.56 34.64
C ASN A 441 -16.57 -11.12 34.95
N ASN A 442 -15.26 -10.87 35.02
CA ASN A 442 -14.71 -9.52 35.16
C ASN A 442 -15.05 -8.63 33.96
N LEU A 443 -14.92 -9.13 32.73
CA LEU A 443 -15.27 -8.40 31.51
C LEU A 443 -16.77 -8.06 31.49
N VAL A 444 -17.65 -9.00 31.80
CA VAL A 444 -19.11 -8.77 31.86
C VAL A 444 -19.45 -7.72 32.91
N ARG A 445 -18.85 -7.78 34.11
CA ARG A 445 -19.06 -6.80 35.16
C ARG A 445 -18.60 -5.40 34.74
N GLN A 446 -17.43 -5.29 34.10
CA GLN A 446 -16.92 -4.01 33.61
C GLN A 446 -17.76 -3.46 32.45
N ALA A 447 -18.16 -4.31 31.50
CA ALA A 447 -19.01 -3.93 30.38
C ALA A 447 -20.38 -3.38 30.83
N LYS A 448 -20.99 -3.97 31.87
CA LYS A 448 -22.24 -3.43 32.47
C LYS A 448 -22.05 -2.01 33.02
N LYS A 449 -20.93 -1.75 33.72
CA LYS A 449 -20.60 -0.42 34.24
C LYS A 449 -20.35 0.59 33.12
N LEU A 450 -19.61 0.21 32.09
CA LEU A 450 -19.34 1.05 30.93
C LEU A 450 -20.61 1.37 30.16
N LYS A 451 -21.50 0.38 29.96
CA LYS A 451 -22.78 0.59 29.29
C LYS A 451 -23.64 1.64 30.00
N ALA A 452 -23.62 1.69 31.33
CA ALA A 452 -24.32 2.72 32.12
C ALA A 452 -23.72 4.13 31.93
N ASN A 453 -22.42 4.22 31.63
CA ASN A 453 -21.68 5.47 31.44
C ASN A 453 -21.37 5.77 29.96
N ASN A 454 -22.22 5.34 29.01
CA ASN A 454 -22.03 5.57 27.57
C ASN A 454 -20.66 5.11 27.03
N TRP A 455 -20.09 4.05 27.60
CA TRP A 455 -18.77 3.50 27.29
C TRP A 455 -17.60 4.45 27.56
N LEU A 456 -17.76 5.39 28.49
CA LEU A 456 -16.71 6.29 28.93
C LEU A 456 -16.10 5.84 30.25
N ARG A 457 -14.78 5.97 30.36
CA ARG A 457 -14.05 5.83 31.63
C ARG A 457 -12.99 6.92 31.78
N PRO A 458 -12.69 7.36 33.01
CA PRO A 458 -11.56 8.25 33.26
C PRO A 458 -10.23 7.57 32.91
N ILE A 459 -9.25 8.38 32.50
CA ILE A 459 -7.87 7.92 32.27
C ILE A 459 -7.16 7.61 33.59
N SER A 460 -6.28 6.60 33.57
CA SER A 460 -5.37 6.36 34.69
C SER A 460 -4.21 7.36 34.70
N ALA A 461 -3.48 7.44 35.82
CA ALA A 461 -2.28 8.28 35.90
C ALA A 461 -1.19 7.88 34.88
N SER A 462 -1.05 6.58 34.59
CA SER A 462 -0.11 6.08 33.59
C SER A 462 -0.55 6.41 32.17
N GLU A 463 -1.85 6.33 31.88
CA GLU A 463 -2.42 6.74 30.58
C GLU A 463 -2.29 8.24 30.35
N LYS A 464 -2.45 9.04 31.41
CA LYS A 464 -2.22 10.50 31.35
C LYS A 464 -0.76 10.81 30.99
N ALA A 465 0.21 10.10 31.57
CA ALA A 465 1.61 10.26 31.22
C ALA A 465 1.89 9.86 29.76
N ASP A 466 1.32 8.75 29.28
CA ASP A 466 1.42 8.33 27.88
C ASP A 466 0.77 9.37 26.93
N GLN A 467 -0.38 9.98 27.30
CA GLN A 467 -1.00 11.05 26.51
C GLN A 467 -0.14 12.32 26.44
N GLU A 468 0.42 12.78 27.56
CA GLU A 468 1.27 13.98 27.57
C GLU A 468 2.55 13.77 26.74
N GLN A 469 3.10 12.55 26.73
CA GLN A 469 4.21 12.21 25.86
C GLN A 469 3.78 12.22 24.38
N GLU A 470 2.64 11.61 24.03
CA GLU A 470 2.14 11.63 22.65
C GLU A 470 1.85 13.07 22.17
N LYS A 471 1.33 13.96 23.02
CA LYS A 471 1.14 15.37 22.68
C LYS A 471 2.46 16.03 22.28
N LYS A 472 3.54 15.80 23.05
CA LYS A 472 4.88 16.34 22.71
C LYS A 472 5.39 15.81 21.38
N GLU A 473 5.24 14.50 21.13
CA GLU A 473 5.62 13.87 19.86
C GLU A 473 4.87 14.50 18.68
N ILE A 474 3.55 14.65 18.81
CA ILE A 474 2.70 15.20 17.74
C ILE A 474 3.04 16.67 17.46
N THR A 475 3.25 17.48 18.50
CA THR A 475 3.68 18.88 18.35
C THR A 475 5.00 18.99 17.59
N ALA A 476 6.00 18.16 17.92
CA ALA A 476 7.27 18.15 17.20
C ALA A 476 7.10 17.76 15.72
N VAL A 477 6.20 16.82 15.42
CA VAL A 477 5.87 16.44 14.03
C VAL A 477 5.20 17.60 13.27
N ILE A 478 4.27 18.32 13.91
CA ILE A 478 3.60 19.49 13.33
C ILE A 478 4.60 20.60 13.04
N GLU A 479 5.49 20.92 13.97
CA GLU A 479 6.53 21.93 13.80
C GLU A 479 7.46 21.59 12.63
N SER A 480 7.92 20.34 12.56
CA SER A 480 8.75 19.85 11.46
C SER A 480 8.03 19.95 10.10
N ALA A 481 6.76 19.56 10.05
CA ALA A 481 5.94 19.62 8.83
C ALA A 481 5.72 21.07 8.37
N ARG A 482 5.37 21.98 9.28
CA ARG A 482 5.23 23.42 8.99
C ARG A 482 6.54 24.02 8.49
N GLY A 483 7.68 23.65 9.11
CA GLY A 483 9.00 24.07 8.63
C GLY A 483 9.34 23.56 7.22
N ALA A 484 8.87 22.37 6.85
CA ALA A 484 8.97 21.87 5.47
C ALA A 484 8.03 22.63 4.50
N MET A 485 6.81 22.95 4.92
CA MET A 485 5.87 23.76 4.13
C MET A 485 6.43 25.14 3.81
N THR A 486 6.97 25.87 4.80
CA THR A 486 7.54 27.20 4.59
C THR A 486 8.68 27.19 3.57
N ARG A 487 9.55 26.15 3.61
CA ARG A 487 10.62 25.97 2.62
C ARG A 487 10.06 25.76 1.22
N ASN A 488 9.03 24.93 1.09
CA ASN A 488 8.40 24.62 -0.18
C ASN A 488 7.59 25.80 -0.76
N ASP A 489 6.92 26.58 0.09
CA ASP A 489 6.20 27.79 -0.32
C ASP A 489 7.16 28.87 -0.81
N THR A 490 8.30 29.02 -0.13
CA THR A 490 9.39 29.92 -0.58
C THR A 490 9.89 29.52 -1.98
N LEU A 491 10.04 28.22 -2.23
CA LEU A 491 10.42 27.71 -3.54
C LEU A 491 9.34 27.98 -4.61
N SER A 492 8.07 27.70 -4.29
CA SER A 492 6.94 27.91 -5.21
C SER A 492 6.82 29.37 -5.65
N LEU A 493 7.02 30.32 -4.71
CA LEU A 493 7.05 31.76 -4.99
C LEU A 493 8.14 32.14 -6.00
N LYS A 494 9.30 31.46 -5.97
CA LYS A 494 10.42 31.69 -6.90
C LYS A 494 10.23 30.98 -8.25
N LEU A 495 9.57 29.83 -8.28
CA LEU A 495 9.30 29.07 -9.51
C LEU A 495 8.28 29.77 -10.43
N SER A 496 7.23 30.35 -9.85
CA SER A 496 6.10 30.93 -10.60
C SER A 496 6.50 32.03 -11.61
N PRO A 497 7.34 33.04 -11.25
CA PRO A 497 7.82 34.04 -12.20
C PRO A 497 8.65 33.44 -13.35
N THR A 498 9.53 32.48 -13.04
CA THR A 498 10.42 31.80 -14.00
C THR A 498 9.61 31.03 -15.03
N LEU A 499 8.61 30.28 -14.57
CA LEU A 499 7.69 29.54 -15.43
C LEU A 499 6.90 30.47 -16.35
N LYS A 500 6.38 31.60 -15.84
CA LYS A 500 5.69 32.61 -16.66
C LYS A 500 6.61 33.20 -17.74
N ARG A 501 7.87 33.48 -17.42
CA ARG A 501 8.86 34.02 -18.37
C ARG A 501 9.16 33.02 -19.48
N LEU A 502 9.39 31.74 -19.13
CA LEU A 502 9.60 30.68 -20.12
C LEU A 502 8.36 30.43 -21.00
N GLN A 503 7.15 30.47 -20.43
CA GLN A 503 5.91 30.35 -21.19
C GLN A 503 5.74 31.48 -22.22
N LYS A 504 6.13 32.72 -21.88
CA LYS A 504 6.13 33.85 -22.83
C LYS A 504 7.08 33.61 -23.99
N VAL A 505 8.27 33.10 -23.71
CA VAL A 505 9.28 32.74 -24.73
C VAL A 505 8.76 31.63 -25.65
N LEU A 506 8.15 30.59 -25.10
CA LEU A 506 7.56 29.50 -25.88
C LEU A 506 6.45 29.99 -26.82
N LYS A 507 5.53 30.83 -26.32
CA LYS A 507 4.47 31.43 -27.16
C LYS A 507 5.05 32.24 -28.31
N LYS A 508 6.13 33.00 -28.08
CA LYS A 508 6.82 33.75 -29.14
C LYS A 508 7.46 32.82 -30.18
N LEU A 509 8.15 31.76 -29.76
CA LEU A 509 8.74 30.77 -30.68
C LEU A 509 7.67 30.06 -31.53
N GLN A 510 6.55 29.67 -30.90
CA GLN A 510 5.41 29.05 -31.60
C GLN A 510 4.75 30.03 -32.58
N GLY A 511 4.63 31.31 -32.21
CA GLY A 511 4.12 32.37 -33.08
C GLY A 511 4.94 32.60 -34.36
N LEU A 512 6.21 32.17 -34.38
CA LEU A 512 7.07 32.19 -35.57
C LEU A 512 6.89 30.96 -36.49
N ASN A 513 5.89 30.10 -36.24
CA ASN A 513 5.62 28.86 -36.98
C ASN A 513 6.81 27.86 -37.00
N ILE A 514 7.61 27.84 -35.92
CA ILE A 514 8.71 26.90 -35.74
C ILE A 514 8.16 25.53 -35.31
N LYS A 515 8.62 24.44 -35.93
CA LYS A 515 8.30 23.07 -35.51
C LYS A 515 9.31 22.56 -34.48
N GLN A 516 8.92 21.64 -33.62
CA GLN A 516 9.84 21.06 -32.65
C GLN A 516 10.69 19.94 -33.28
N SER A 517 11.99 19.87 -32.96
CA SER A 517 12.86 18.76 -33.35
C SER A 517 13.89 18.48 -32.25
N SER A 518 14.05 17.20 -31.88
CA SER A 518 15.04 16.75 -30.89
C SER A 518 16.45 16.62 -31.45
N VAL A 519 16.60 16.66 -32.77
CA VAL A 519 17.89 16.46 -33.44
C VAL A 519 18.77 17.68 -33.19
N PHE A 520 19.91 17.48 -32.51
CA PHE A 520 20.89 18.55 -32.34
C PHE A 520 21.53 18.91 -33.68
N PRO A 521 21.43 20.18 -34.12
CA PRO A 521 22.03 20.59 -35.37
C PRO A 521 23.51 20.92 -35.15
N ASN A 522 24.40 20.14 -35.78
CA ASN A 522 25.84 20.39 -35.81
C ASN A 522 26.18 21.60 -36.71
N SER A 523 25.66 22.78 -36.40
CA SER A 523 25.79 23.99 -37.21
C SER A 523 26.79 24.98 -36.62
N MET A 524 27.37 25.82 -37.48
CA MET A 524 28.23 26.93 -37.06
C MET A 524 27.52 27.91 -36.12
N SER A 525 26.19 27.95 -36.13
CA SER A 525 25.41 28.81 -35.23
C SER A 525 25.59 28.44 -33.76
N PHE A 526 25.72 27.15 -33.42
CA PHE A 526 26.00 26.70 -32.04
C PHE A 526 27.48 26.84 -31.62
N ILE A 527 28.36 27.17 -32.57
CA ILE A 527 29.80 27.39 -32.34
C ILE A 527 30.11 28.89 -32.26
N GLN A 528 29.59 29.69 -33.18
CA GLN A 528 29.95 31.10 -33.35
C GLN A 528 28.99 32.05 -32.63
N ASN A 529 27.71 31.69 -32.46
CA ASN A 529 26.76 32.55 -31.77
C ASN A 529 26.70 32.18 -30.27
N PRO A 530 27.13 33.08 -29.36
CA PRO A 530 27.19 32.79 -27.93
C PRO A 530 25.82 32.48 -27.33
N ASN A 531 24.73 32.97 -27.93
CA ASN A 531 23.38 32.72 -27.42
C ASN A 531 22.92 31.29 -27.70
N TYR A 532 23.11 30.78 -28.93
CA TYR A 532 22.78 29.38 -29.26
C TYR A 532 23.68 28.41 -28.49
N HIS A 533 24.98 28.71 -28.42
CA HIS A 533 25.92 27.94 -27.59
C HIS A 533 25.47 27.90 -26.12
N GLY A 534 25.12 29.06 -25.55
CA GLY A 534 24.64 29.21 -24.18
C GLY A 534 23.38 28.40 -23.90
N VAL A 535 22.41 28.36 -24.81
CA VAL A 535 21.20 27.54 -24.70
C VAL A 535 21.55 26.06 -24.58
N HIS A 536 22.38 25.51 -25.47
CA HIS A 536 22.73 24.09 -25.44
C HIS A 536 23.55 23.73 -24.18
N LYS A 537 24.53 24.56 -23.84
CA LYS A 537 25.37 24.36 -22.66
C LYS A 537 24.54 24.34 -21.38
N LEU A 538 23.71 25.37 -21.16
CA LEU A 538 22.87 25.45 -19.96
C LEU A 538 21.81 24.34 -19.93
N TYR A 539 21.26 23.94 -21.08
CA TYR A 539 20.36 22.78 -21.15
C TYR A 539 21.06 21.52 -20.62
N LYS A 540 22.28 21.23 -21.07
CA LYS A 540 23.07 20.08 -20.60
C LYS A 540 23.43 20.21 -19.12
N GLU A 541 23.79 21.39 -18.64
CA GLU A 541 24.05 21.63 -17.21
C GLU A 541 22.80 21.38 -16.36
N ILE A 542 21.63 21.87 -16.77
CA ILE A 542 20.35 21.62 -16.08
C ILE A 542 20.00 20.12 -16.10
N GLN A 543 20.26 19.39 -17.19
CA GLN A 543 20.08 17.93 -17.23
C GLN A 543 20.99 17.22 -16.22
N THR A 544 22.27 17.63 -16.12
CA THR A 544 23.20 17.04 -15.14
C THR A 544 22.83 17.37 -13.70
N LEU A 545 22.43 18.62 -13.42
CA LEU A 545 21.95 19.04 -12.10
C LEU A 545 20.68 18.29 -11.71
N SER A 546 19.81 17.99 -12.68
CA SER A 546 18.57 17.27 -12.42
C SER A 546 18.73 15.76 -12.25
N GLY A 547 19.84 15.19 -12.70
CA GLY A 547 20.00 13.74 -12.77
C GLY A 547 18.97 13.07 -13.71
N ILE A 548 18.35 13.85 -14.61
CA ILE A 548 17.38 13.38 -15.60
C ILE A 548 18.03 13.45 -16.97
N ASP A 549 18.38 12.29 -17.51
CA ASP A 549 18.86 12.18 -18.88
C ASP A 549 17.72 12.18 -19.90
N GLU A 550 18.06 12.17 -21.19
CA GLU A 550 17.06 12.26 -22.27
C GLU A 550 16.07 11.10 -22.30
N ASN A 551 16.50 9.90 -21.90
CA ASN A 551 15.64 8.72 -21.83
C ASN A 551 14.67 8.80 -20.65
N LEU A 552 15.15 9.26 -19.49
CA LEU A 552 14.31 9.48 -18.31
C LEU A 552 13.26 10.57 -18.58
N PHE A 553 13.64 11.65 -19.27
CA PHE A 553 12.71 12.71 -19.70
C PHE A 553 11.63 12.19 -20.64
N LYS A 554 12.03 11.44 -21.67
CA LYS A 554 11.08 10.86 -22.62
C LYS A 554 10.10 9.94 -21.91
N GLY A 555 10.60 9.09 -21.00
CA GLY A 555 9.75 8.20 -20.25
C GLY A 555 8.76 8.93 -19.33
N LEU A 556 9.20 10.03 -18.71
CA LEU A 556 8.31 10.89 -17.92
C LEU A 556 7.22 11.55 -18.76
N GLU A 557 7.54 12.00 -19.97
CA GLU A 557 6.55 12.52 -20.93
C GLU A 557 5.54 11.42 -21.32
N GLU A 558 6.02 10.21 -21.63
CA GLU A 558 5.18 9.04 -21.91
C GLU A 558 4.31 8.64 -20.69
N ALA A 559 4.80 8.82 -19.46
CA ALA A 559 4.06 8.56 -18.24
C ALA A 559 2.95 9.60 -17.95
N GLU A 560 3.15 10.87 -18.34
CA GLU A 560 2.12 11.91 -18.25
C GLU A 560 0.94 11.64 -19.19
N ASP A 561 1.21 10.98 -20.33
CA ASP A 561 0.19 10.58 -21.30
C ASP A 561 -0.60 9.33 -20.88
N ILE A 562 -0.21 8.65 -19.79
CA ILE A 562 -0.97 7.53 -19.23
C ILE A 562 -2.35 8.02 -18.81
N GLY A 563 -3.39 7.47 -19.44
CA GLY A 563 -4.79 7.64 -19.08
C GLY A 563 -5.31 6.50 -18.22
N ILE A 564 -6.55 6.65 -17.72
CA ILE A 564 -7.24 5.57 -17.01
C ILE A 564 -7.74 4.55 -18.05
N LEU A 565 -6.91 3.58 -18.39
CA LEU A 565 -7.29 2.45 -19.27
C LEU A 565 -7.15 1.10 -18.56
N ASN A 566 -6.55 1.06 -17.36
CA ASN A 566 -6.52 -0.10 -16.49
C ASN A 566 -6.33 0.32 -15.02
N THR A 567 -7.43 0.45 -14.29
CA THR A 567 -7.43 0.91 -12.89
C THR A 567 -6.64 -0.02 -11.96
N SER A 568 -6.73 -1.34 -12.16
CA SER A 568 -6.00 -2.31 -11.34
C SER A 568 -4.48 -2.18 -11.54
N LEU A 569 -4.03 -2.02 -12.78
CA LEU A 569 -2.61 -1.80 -13.09
C LEU A 569 -2.10 -0.46 -12.56
N ILE A 570 -2.90 0.61 -12.67
CA ILE A 570 -2.56 1.92 -12.09
C ILE A 570 -2.42 1.79 -10.57
N TYR A 571 -3.36 1.11 -9.91
CA TYR A 571 -3.31 0.88 -8.47
C TYR A 571 -2.06 0.10 -8.05
N GLU A 572 -1.74 -0.98 -8.76
CA GLU A 572 -0.53 -1.77 -8.52
C GLU A 572 0.75 -0.94 -8.71
N ARG A 573 0.85 -0.18 -9.80
CA ARG A 573 2.01 0.71 -10.01
C ARG A 573 2.08 1.82 -8.96
N TRP A 574 0.94 2.35 -8.54
CA TRP A 574 0.87 3.32 -7.46
C TRP A 574 1.34 2.73 -6.12
N CYS A 575 0.91 1.51 -5.77
CA CYS A 575 1.40 0.81 -4.58
C CYS A 575 2.92 0.59 -4.61
N LEU A 576 3.50 0.28 -5.77
CA LEU A 576 4.96 0.18 -5.94
C LEU A 576 5.65 1.50 -5.55
N LEU A 577 5.13 2.64 -6.03
CA LEU A 577 5.66 3.96 -5.69
C LEU A 577 5.56 4.21 -4.18
N GLN A 578 4.44 3.85 -3.53
CA GLN A 578 4.28 4.03 -2.09
C GLN A 578 5.26 3.19 -1.27
N ILE A 579 5.54 1.94 -1.68
CA ILE A 579 6.54 1.10 -1.03
C ILE A 579 7.92 1.75 -1.11
N ILE A 580 8.33 2.16 -2.32
CA ILE A 580 9.63 2.83 -2.54
C ILE A 580 9.73 4.12 -1.72
N LYS A 581 8.66 4.91 -1.70
CA LYS A 581 8.57 6.15 -0.92
C LYS A 581 8.76 5.90 0.58
N VAL A 582 8.09 4.91 1.16
CA VAL A 582 8.24 4.59 2.58
C VAL A 582 9.67 4.13 2.90
N LEU A 583 10.28 3.30 2.04
CA LEU A 583 11.67 2.87 2.23
C LEU A 583 12.65 4.04 2.23
N ILE A 584 12.51 5.00 1.31
CA ILE A 584 13.39 6.16 1.19
C ILE A 584 13.10 7.19 2.29
N ASP A 585 11.86 7.71 2.36
CA ASP A 585 11.53 8.88 3.16
C ASP A 585 11.40 8.58 4.65
N LYS A 586 10.91 7.37 4.99
CA LYS A 586 10.63 6.98 6.39
C LYS A 586 11.78 6.18 6.96
N PHE A 587 12.29 5.21 6.21
CA PHE A 587 13.32 4.30 6.71
C PHE A 587 14.73 4.62 6.24
N ARG A 588 14.92 5.75 5.53
CA ARG A 588 16.23 6.30 5.13
C ARG A 588 17.09 5.33 4.32
N PHE A 589 16.45 4.46 3.54
CA PHE A 589 17.16 3.61 2.61
C PHE A 589 17.64 4.41 1.39
N VAL A 590 18.86 4.11 0.95
CA VAL A 590 19.45 4.66 -0.27
C VAL A 590 19.29 3.62 -1.38
N PRO A 591 18.61 3.95 -2.49
CA PRO A 591 18.48 3.05 -3.63
C PRO A 591 19.79 2.92 -4.42
N GLU A 592 19.94 1.80 -5.14
CA GLU A 592 21.06 1.55 -6.04
C GLU A 592 21.16 2.56 -7.19
N GLN A 593 22.30 2.60 -7.88
CA GLN A 593 22.47 3.47 -9.05
C GLN A 593 21.47 3.12 -10.17
N GLN A 594 21.00 4.15 -10.87
CA GLN A 594 20.07 4.03 -12.00
C GLN A 594 18.70 3.39 -11.71
N TRP A 595 18.30 3.23 -10.43
CA TRP A 595 17.01 2.67 -10.04
C TRP A 595 15.81 3.35 -10.72
N LYS A 596 15.88 4.66 -10.99
CA LYS A 596 14.83 5.44 -11.67
C LYS A 596 14.56 4.94 -13.08
N LYS A 597 15.61 4.55 -13.82
CA LYS A 597 15.47 3.99 -15.17
C LYS A 597 14.78 2.63 -15.12
N LYS A 598 15.16 1.79 -14.14
CA LYS A 598 14.50 0.51 -13.89
C LYS A 598 13.01 0.72 -13.58
N LEU A 599 12.69 1.68 -12.71
CA LEU A 599 11.32 2.04 -12.34
C LEU A 599 10.51 2.56 -13.54
N LEU A 600 11.02 3.53 -14.30
CA LEU A 600 10.31 4.06 -15.46
C LEU A 600 10.08 2.99 -16.53
N ALA A 601 11.07 2.12 -16.77
CA ALA A 601 10.88 0.98 -17.66
C ALA A 601 9.71 0.09 -17.20
N GLN A 602 9.45 -0.06 -15.90
CA GLN A 602 8.28 -0.82 -15.42
C GLN A 602 6.96 -0.12 -15.71
N ILE A 603 6.94 1.20 -15.55
CA ILE A 603 5.73 2.01 -15.63
C ILE A 603 5.29 2.21 -17.09
N ILE A 604 6.22 2.43 -18.00
CA ILE A 604 5.89 2.89 -19.36
C ILE A 604 5.77 1.73 -20.35
N ASN A 605 6.41 0.59 -20.09
CA ASN A 605 6.47 -0.49 -21.07
C ASN A 605 5.08 -0.98 -21.50
N ALA A 606 4.84 -0.93 -22.81
CA ALA A 606 3.58 -1.27 -23.48
C ALA A 606 3.30 -2.79 -23.55
N GLU A 607 4.30 -3.64 -23.26
CA GLU A 607 4.16 -5.09 -23.20
C GLU A 607 4.44 -5.62 -21.78
N PRO A 608 3.41 -5.69 -20.91
CA PRO A 608 3.54 -6.21 -19.53
C PRO A 608 4.12 -7.63 -19.47
N SER A 609 3.95 -8.43 -20.52
CA SER A 609 4.44 -9.81 -20.60
C SER A 609 5.97 -9.95 -20.65
N LYS A 610 6.70 -8.88 -21.02
CA LYS A 610 8.17 -8.92 -21.20
C LYS A 610 8.96 -8.42 -20.00
N VAL A 611 8.30 -7.86 -18.99
CA VAL A 611 8.98 -7.16 -17.88
C VAL A 611 8.59 -7.80 -16.56
N ARG A 612 9.30 -8.88 -16.20
CA ARG A 612 9.11 -9.64 -14.95
C ARG A 612 10.39 -9.68 -14.16
N ASN A 613 10.29 -10.05 -12.88
CA ASN A 613 11.44 -10.26 -12.00
C ASN A 613 12.34 -9.02 -11.90
N VAL A 614 11.74 -7.83 -11.81
CA VAL A 614 12.52 -6.60 -11.78
C VAL A 614 12.94 -6.29 -10.37
N GLN A 615 14.25 -6.20 -10.16
CA GLN A 615 14.85 -5.92 -8.86
C GLN A 615 15.34 -4.47 -8.76
N ILE A 616 14.94 -3.82 -7.67
CA ILE A 616 15.54 -2.58 -7.18
C ILE A 616 16.15 -2.85 -5.81
N LYS A 617 17.44 -2.56 -5.68
CA LYS A 617 18.17 -2.74 -4.42
C LYS A 617 18.22 -1.44 -3.62
N PHE A 618 18.18 -1.58 -2.31
CA PHE A 618 18.23 -0.50 -1.34
C PHE A 618 19.18 -0.87 -0.21
N GLU A 619 19.88 0.12 0.34
CA GLU A 619 20.82 -0.07 1.44
C GLU A 619 20.63 1.02 2.50
N ASN A 620 20.67 0.62 3.77
CA ASN A 620 20.76 1.53 4.89
C ASN A 620 21.92 1.09 5.79
N SER A 621 23.07 1.73 5.61
CA SER A 621 24.31 1.43 6.32
C SER A 621 24.18 1.61 7.83
N ASN A 622 23.38 2.58 8.31
CA ASN A 622 23.19 2.83 9.75
C ASN A 622 22.48 1.65 10.42
N THR A 623 21.55 1.01 9.70
CA THR A 623 20.79 -0.14 10.18
C THR A 623 21.40 -1.49 9.82
N TYR A 624 22.47 -1.51 9.02
CA TYR A 624 23.13 -2.70 8.47
C TYR A 624 22.21 -3.60 7.65
N ARG A 625 21.17 -3.03 7.03
CA ARG A 625 20.17 -3.75 6.25
C ARG A 625 20.28 -3.41 4.76
N GLN A 626 20.14 -4.43 3.93
CA GLN A 626 19.95 -4.31 2.49
C GLN A 626 18.60 -4.93 2.12
N ILE A 627 17.87 -4.28 1.22
CA ILE A 627 16.57 -4.70 0.75
C ILE A 627 16.62 -4.90 -0.76
N SER A 628 16.10 -6.03 -1.22
CA SER A 628 15.77 -6.25 -2.62
C SER A 628 14.27 -6.22 -2.79
N LEU A 629 13.75 -5.16 -3.42
CA LEU A 629 12.36 -5.06 -3.83
C LEU A 629 12.24 -5.62 -5.24
N TRP A 630 11.44 -6.67 -5.39
CA TRP A 630 11.11 -7.26 -6.67
C TRP A 630 9.70 -6.87 -7.08
N TYR A 631 9.53 -6.50 -8.34
CA TYR A 631 8.23 -6.28 -8.98
C TYR A 631 7.93 -7.40 -9.97
N GLU A 632 6.70 -7.93 -9.92
CA GLU A 632 6.25 -9.09 -10.69
C GLU A 632 7.23 -10.29 -10.60
N LYS A 633 7.57 -10.71 -9.37
CA LYS A 633 8.51 -11.82 -9.14
C LYS A 633 7.81 -13.16 -9.38
N GLU A 634 8.41 -13.99 -10.22
CA GLU A 634 8.07 -15.40 -10.36
C GLU A 634 8.72 -16.20 -9.22
N LEU A 635 7.89 -16.81 -8.38
CA LEU A 635 8.30 -17.67 -7.30
C LEU A 635 8.53 -19.11 -7.81
N PRO A 636 9.40 -19.89 -7.13
CA PRO A 636 9.63 -21.28 -7.49
C PRO A 636 8.34 -22.09 -7.59
N LEU A 637 8.33 -23.10 -8.46
CA LEU A 637 7.23 -24.06 -8.58
C LEU A 637 7.10 -24.83 -7.26
N ASN A 638 5.86 -25.00 -6.80
CA ASN A 638 5.58 -25.98 -5.75
C ASN A 638 5.41 -27.36 -6.37
N GLU A 639 5.65 -28.41 -5.58
CA GLU A 639 5.29 -29.77 -5.98
C GLU A 639 3.82 -29.83 -6.43
N GLY A 640 3.58 -30.36 -7.63
CA GLY A 640 2.23 -30.52 -8.21
C GLY A 640 1.66 -29.33 -8.98
N GLN A 641 2.37 -28.20 -9.12
CA GLN A 641 1.95 -27.08 -9.99
C GLN A 641 2.80 -27.01 -11.28
N ASN A 642 2.14 -26.77 -12.42
CA ASN A 642 2.79 -26.68 -13.74
C ASN A 642 3.12 -25.25 -14.20
N THR A 643 2.74 -24.23 -13.42
CA THR A 643 2.94 -22.81 -13.77
C THR A 643 3.56 -22.05 -12.61
N PRO A 644 4.58 -21.19 -12.86
CA PRO A 644 5.17 -20.37 -11.82
C PRO A 644 4.15 -19.40 -11.24
N ARG A 645 4.26 -19.17 -9.94
CA ARG A 645 3.37 -18.27 -9.20
C ARG A 645 3.96 -16.87 -9.22
N ARG A 646 3.14 -15.86 -9.46
CA ARG A 646 3.63 -14.48 -9.59
C ARG A 646 3.05 -13.59 -8.50
N ALA A 647 3.92 -13.07 -7.66
CA ALA A 647 3.58 -12.06 -6.67
C ALA A 647 3.86 -10.66 -7.23
N ASP A 648 3.00 -9.70 -6.88
CA ASP A 648 3.15 -8.32 -7.36
C ASP A 648 4.43 -7.68 -6.78
N TYR A 649 4.67 -7.87 -5.48
CA TYR A 649 5.92 -7.44 -4.84
C TYR A 649 6.51 -8.47 -3.89
N VAL A 650 7.83 -8.59 -3.92
CA VAL A 650 8.59 -9.40 -2.95
C VAL A 650 9.71 -8.56 -2.37
N ILE A 651 9.77 -8.49 -1.05
CA ILE A 651 10.78 -7.75 -0.29
C ILE A 651 11.67 -8.77 0.40
N ASP A 652 12.88 -8.95 -0.12
CA ASP A 652 13.93 -9.75 0.53
C ASP A 652 14.82 -8.81 1.36
N VAL A 653 14.98 -9.08 2.65
CA VAL A 653 15.81 -8.31 3.58
C VAL A 653 17.01 -9.15 3.97
N HIS A 654 18.19 -8.55 3.86
CA HIS A 654 19.46 -9.08 4.34
C HIS A 654 19.99 -8.16 5.44
N SER A 655 20.19 -8.69 6.64
CA SER A 655 20.83 -7.95 7.73
C SER A 655 22.24 -8.48 7.98
N TYR A 656 23.21 -7.58 7.98
CA TYR A 656 24.63 -7.88 8.19
C TYR A 656 25.14 -7.37 9.54
N PHE A 657 24.24 -6.99 10.46
CA PHE A 657 24.62 -6.48 11.77
C PHE A 657 25.44 -7.51 12.57
N THR A 658 25.05 -8.79 12.52
CA THR A 658 25.84 -9.90 13.05
C THR A 658 26.55 -10.59 11.88
N VAL A 659 27.77 -10.15 11.55
CA VAL A 659 28.53 -10.59 10.36
C VAL A 659 28.67 -12.11 10.25
N GLN A 660 28.77 -12.82 11.39
CA GLN A 660 28.91 -14.28 11.44
C GLN A 660 27.60 -15.03 11.16
N HIS A 661 26.45 -14.37 11.33
CA HIS A 661 25.12 -14.95 11.18
C HIS A 661 24.17 -13.97 10.49
N PRO A 662 24.36 -13.69 9.19
CA PRO A 662 23.48 -12.80 8.46
C PRO A 662 22.06 -13.35 8.46
N LYS A 663 21.08 -12.47 8.71
CA LYS A 663 19.66 -12.85 8.70
C LYS A 663 19.03 -12.49 7.37
N ASN A 664 18.33 -13.47 6.79
CA ASN A 664 17.61 -13.32 5.54
C ASN A 664 16.13 -13.60 5.79
N LYS A 665 15.26 -12.64 5.46
CA LYS A 665 13.80 -12.79 5.59
C LYS A 665 13.10 -12.22 4.36
N ARG A 666 11.92 -12.77 4.06
CA ARG A 666 11.09 -12.35 2.93
C ARG A 666 9.68 -11.97 3.39
N MET A 667 9.18 -10.88 2.81
CA MET A 667 7.77 -10.49 2.86
C MET A 667 7.23 -10.41 1.43
N VAL A 668 6.03 -10.94 1.21
CA VAL A 668 5.31 -10.89 -0.05
C VAL A 668 4.13 -9.93 0.11
N LEU A 669 4.02 -8.97 -0.81
CA LEU A 669 2.90 -8.03 -0.89
C LEU A 669 2.18 -8.25 -2.22
N ASP A 670 0.85 -8.23 -2.21
CA ASP A 670 0.04 -8.43 -3.41
C ASP A 670 -1.03 -7.33 -3.49
N ALA A 671 -1.04 -6.56 -4.58
CA ALA A 671 -2.00 -5.49 -4.77
C ALA A 671 -3.30 -6.06 -5.33
N LYS A 672 -4.42 -5.76 -4.67
CA LYS A 672 -5.74 -6.23 -5.08
C LYS A 672 -6.70 -5.06 -5.09
N PHE A 673 -6.91 -4.51 -6.28
CA PHE A 673 -7.92 -3.49 -6.53
C PHE A 673 -9.33 -4.12 -6.50
N TYR A 674 -9.79 -4.47 -5.31
CA TYR A 674 -11.16 -4.89 -5.08
C TYR A 674 -11.99 -3.69 -4.64
N GLU A 675 -13.06 -3.44 -5.40
CA GLU A 675 -14.04 -2.40 -5.13
C GLU A 675 -14.95 -2.74 -3.95
N ASN A 676 -15.22 -4.04 -3.76
CA ASN A 676 -15.87 -4.60 -2.59
C ASN A 676 -15.26 -5.98 -2.33
N ILE A 677 -14.28 -6.04 -1.44
CA ILE A 677 -13.60 -7.29 -1.08
C ILE A 677 -14.55 -8.33 -0.49
N ASN A 678 -15.65 -7.91 0.14
CA ASN A 678 -16.63 -8.84 0.73
C ASN A 678 -17.38 -9.65 -0.34
N ALA A 679 -17.51 -9.13 -1.57
CA ALA A 679 -18.06 -9.88 -2.69
C ALA A 679 -17.14 -11.02 -3.18
N MET A 680 -15.87 -11.01 -2.75
CA MET A 680 -14.86 -12.02 -3.06
C MET A 680 -14.55 -12.93 -1.86
N GLY A 681 -15.49 -13.06 -0.91
CA GLY A 681 -15.30 -13.82 0.33
C GLY A 681 -14.58 -13.06 1.45
N GLY A 682 -14.37 -11.75 1.27
CA GLY A 682 -13.69 -10.89 2.25
C GLY A 682 -12.18 -11.09 2.28
N ILE A 683 -11.50 -10.39 3.19
CA ILE A 683 -10.04 -10.52 3.36
C ILE A 683 -9.63 -11.96 3.72
N SER A 684 -10.50 -12.74 4.36
CA SER A 684 -10.19 -14.13 4.77
C SER A 684 -9.92 -15.03 3.56
N GLU A 685 -10.82 -15.05 2.56
CA GLU A 685 -10.65 -15.89 1.37
C GLU A 685 -9.45 -15.44 0.53
N VAL A 686 -9.27 -14.12 0.38
CA VAL A 686 -8.15 -13.56 -0.39
C VAL A 686 -6.81 -13.89 0.27
N VAL A 687 -6.67 -13.68 1.58
CA VAL A 687 -5.44 -14.00 2.32
C VAL A 687 -5.18 -15.50 2.30
N ASN A 688 -6.19 -16.34 2.51
CA ASN A 688 -6.06 -17.80 2.45
C ASN A 688 -5.59 -18.27 1.05
N ASN A 689 -6.14 -17.67 -0.01
CA ASN A 689 -5.74 -17.97 -1.37
C ASN A 689 -4.25 -17.67 -1.60
N LEU A 690 -3.74 -16.54 -1.12
CA LEU A 690 -2.33 -16.18 -1.33
C LEU A 690 -1.38 -16.93 -0.38
N TYR A 691 -1.72 -17.01 0.91
CA TYR A 691 -0.86 -17.55 1.96
C TYR A 691 -0.79 -19.08 1.92
N ASN A 692 -1.93 -19.76 1.78
CA ASN A 692 -2.01 -21.23 1.82
C ASN A 692 -2.11 -21.85 0.42
N PHE A 693 -3.09 -21.48 -0.39
CA PHE A 693 -3.35 -22.16 -1.67
C PHE A 693 -2.27 -21.89 -2.73
N LYS A 694 -1.99 -20.61 -2.99
CA LYS A 694 -0.83 -20.20 -3.77
C LYS A 694 0.45 -20.34 -2.97
N ASN A 695 0.42 -20.57 -1.65
CA ASN A 695 1.60 -20.82 -0.82
C ASN A 695 2.70 -19.74 -0.95
N TYR A 696 2.36 -18.46 -1.06
CA TYR A 696 3.37 -17.38 -1.06
C TYR A 696 4.19 -17.36 0.25
N SER A 697 3.64 -17.98 1.29
CA SER A 697 4.31 -18.22 2.57
C SER A 697 5.50 -19.19 2.45
N GLU A 698 5.60 -19.98 1.39
CA GLU A 698 6.59 -21.06 1.23
C GLU A 698 6.65 -21.95 2.48
N LEU A 699 5.51 -22.57 2.82
CA LEU A 699 5.32 -23.41 4.02
C LEU A 699 5.45 -22.61 5.33
N GLY A 700 4.92 -21.39 5.37
CA GLY A 700 4.89 -20.56 6.57
C GLY A 700 6.17 -19.80 6.89
N ASN A 701 7.19 -19.87 6.03
CA ASN A 701 8.48 -19.19 6.20
C ASN A 701 8.42 -17.67 5.94
N ASN A 702 7.52 -17.23 5.07
CA ASN A 702 7.41 -15.84 4.62
C ASN A 702 6.12 -15.18 5.11
N GLN A 703 6.22 -13.88 5.33
CA GLN A 703 5.06 -13.03 5.62
C GLN A 703 4.30 -12.70 4.33
N VAL A 704 2.97 -12.67 4.36
CA VAL A 704 2.15 -12.35 3.17
C VAL A 704 1.06 -11.34 3.51
N PHE A 705 1.08 -10.18 2.85
CA PHE A 705 0.06 -9.14 3.06
C PHE A 705 -0.60 -8.73 1.74
N ILE A 706 -1.88 -8.37 1.81
CA ILE A 706 -2.59 -7.78 0.69
C ILE A 706 -2.70 -6.26 0.84
N LEU A 707 -2.58 -5.55 -0.27
CA LEU A 707 -2.86 -4.11 -0.37
C LEU A 707 -4.21 -3.93 -1.05
N HIS A 708 -5.18 -3.29 -0.40
CA HIS A 708 -6.51 -3.07 -0.95
C HIS A 708 -7.05 -1.66 -0.71
N PRO A 709 -7.98 -1.17 -1.57
CA PRO A 709 -8.63 0.12 -1.37
C PRO A 709 -10.02 0.02 -0.70
N SER A 710 -10.49 -1.19 -0.35
CA SER A 710 -11.82 -1.43 0.26
C SER A 710 -11.91 -0.98 1.73
N LEU A 711 -12.97 -0.23 2.07
CA LEU A 711 -13.35 0.10 3.46
C LEU A 711 -14.17 -1.01 4.11
N GLY A 712 -14.13 -1.10 5.43
CA GLY A 712 -14.85 -2.12 6.20
C GLY A 712 -14.49 -3.53 5.76
N ALA A 713 -13.23 -3.71 5.32
CA ALA A 713 -12.72 -4.97 4.79
C ALA A 713 -12.52 -6.01 5.90
N VAL A 714 -12.32 -5.55 7.14
CA VAL A 714 -12.13 -6.42 8.31
C VAL A 714 -13.51 -6.84 8.84
N PRO A 715 -13.80 -8.16 8.94
CA PRO A 715 -15.13 -8.65 9.30
C PRO A 715 -15.52 -8.38 10.75
N GLU A 716 -14.54 -8.42 11.67
CA GLU A 716 -14.76 -8.20 13.10
C GLU A 716 -13.60 -7.39 13.70
N ILE A 717 -13.94 -6.34 14.44
CA ILE A 717 -12.96 -5.47 15.11
C ILE A 717 -12.56 -6.11 16.44
N LYS A 718 -11.31 -6.60 16.50
CA LYS A 718 -10.76 -7.31 17.67
C LYS A 718 -9.83 -6.47 18.56
N THR A 719 -9.52 -5.25 18.13
CA THR A 719 -8.68 -4.29 18.86
C THR A 719 -9.34 -2.92 18.87
N SER A 720 -9.05 -2.12 19.89
CA SER A 720 -9.64 -0.78 20.05
C SER A 720 -8.96 0.31 19.20
N GLN A 721 -7.95 -0.04 18.42
CA GLN A 721 -7.20 0.90 17.60
C GLN A 721 -7.98 1.27 16.34
N GLY A 722 -7.99 2.55 15.97
CA GLY A 722 -8.79 3.05 14.85
C GLY A 722 -8.40 2.46 13.49
N TRP A 723 -7.14 2.03 13.31
CA TRP A 723 -6.70 1.40 12.07
C TRP A 723 -7.33 0.02 11.84
N ALA A 724 -7.83 -0.65 12.89
CA ALA A 724 -8.27 -2.04 12.81
C ALA A 724 -9.63 -2.26 12.12
N GLU A 725 -10.36 -1.18 11.82
CA GLU A 725 -11.58 -1.26 11.03
C GLU A 725 -11.29 -1.67 9.57
N ASN A 726 -10.11 -1.30 9.07
CA ASN A 726 -9.75 -1.46 7.66
C ASN A 726 -8.44 -2.22 7.46
N ASN A 727 -7.66 -2.46 8.51
CA ASN A 727 -6.37 -3.12 8.44
C ASN A 727 -6.32 -4.29 9.43
N TYR A 728 -5.65 -5.36 9.02
CA TYR A 728 -5.36 -6.53 9.82
C TYR A 728 -3.87 -6.84 9.66
N LEU A 729 -3.12 -6.78 10.76
CA LEU A 729 -1.67 -6.95 10.77
C LEU A 729 -1.25 -8.37 11.19
N GLY A 730 -2.18 -9.31 11.29
CA GLY A 730 -1.92 -10.65 11.83
C GLY A 730 -1.69 -10.64 13.34
N GLU A 731 -2.22 -9.64 14.03
CA GLU A 731 -2.01 -9.37 15.45
C GLU A 731 -2.83 -10.26 16.39
N THR A 732 -3.87 -10.91 15.86
CA THR A 732 -4.76 -11.81 16.59
C THR A 732 -5.41 -12.82 15.65
N ARG A 733 -6.01 -13.89 16.17
CA ARG A 733 -6.83 -14.82 15.37
C ARG A 733 -8.08 -14.11 14.88
N LEU A 734 -8.39 -14.21 13.60
CA LEU A 734 -9.54 -13.58 12.97
C LEU A 734 -10.31 -14.54 12.05
N PHE A 735 -9.66 -15.55 11.49
CA PHE A 735 -10.23 -16.43 10.48
C PHE A 735 -10.49 -17.83 11.01
N ASP A 736 -11.50 -18.51 10.47
CA ASP A 736 -11.88 -19.86 10.90
C ASP A 736 -10.79 -20.91 10.62
N TRP A 737 -9.90 -20.64 9.66
CA TRP A 737 -8.75 -21.48 9.33
C TRP A 737 -7.50 -21.16 10.17
N ASP A 738 -7.58 -20.22 11.12
CA ASP A 738 -6.48 -19.93 12.04
C ASP A 738 -6.33 -21.05 13.08
N GLU A 739 -5.46 -22.02 12.83
CA GLU A 739 -5.13 -23.06 13.82
C GLU A 739 -4.41 -22.49 15.06
N HIS A 740 -3.59 -21.47 14.85
CA HIS A 740 -2.76 -20.82 15.87
C HIS A 740 -2.80 -19.31 15.69
N TYR A 741 -2.33 -18.56 16.69
CA TYR A 741 -2.14 -17.12 16.51
C TYR A 741 -1.21 -16.84 15.31
N PRO A 742 -1.58 -15.93 14.40
CA PRO A 742 -0.80 -15.67 13.20
C PRO A 742 0.61 -15.15 13.49
N ASN A 743 0.79 -14.43 14.60
CA ASN A 743 2.05 -13.77 14.98
C ASN A 743 2.62 -12.91 13.84
N HIS A 744 1.76 -12.10 13.21
CA HIS A 744 2.09 -11.23 12.08
C HIS A 744 2.56 -11.94 10.79
N ARG A 745 2.21 -13.22 10.60
CA ARG A 745 2.56 -13.97 9.38
C ARG A 745 1.74 -13.58 8.15
N TYR A 746 0.54 -13.05 8.33
CA TYR A 746 -0.29 -12.60 7.22
C TYR A 746 -1.23 -11.47 7.63
N GLY A 747 -1.70 -10.71 6.66
CA GLY A 747 -2.63 -9.62 6.92
C GLY A 747 -3.16 -8.91 5.67
N ALA A 748 -3.89 -7.82 5.90
CA ALA A 748 -4.54 -6.99 4.89
C ALA A 748 -4.41 -5.51 5.26
N LEU A 749 -3.98 -4.68 4.31
CA LEU A 749 -3.70 -3.26 4.53
C LEU A 749 -4.58 -2.42 3.60
N LEU A 750 -5.31 -1.48 4.20
CA LEU A 750 -5.94 -0.40 3.47
C LEU A 750 -4.86 0.55 2.96
N LEU A 751 -4.78 0.70 1.65
CA LEU A 751 -3.88 1.63 0.99
C LEU A 751 -4.64 2.34 -0.14
N SER A 752 -5.02 3.60 0.11
CA SER A 752 -5.79 4.43 -0.82
C SER A 752 -5.51 5.93 -0.59
N PRO A 753 -5.30 6.74 -1.63
CA PRO A 753 -5.13 8.19 -1.51
C PRO A 753 -6.46 8.94 -1.27
N ILE A 754 -7.61 8.27 -1.38
CA ILE A 754 -8.94 8.94 -1.33
C ILE A 754 -9.42 9.13 0.11
N GLN A 755 -9.20 8.15 0.97
CA GLN A 755 -10.00 7.98 2.20
C GLN A 755 -9.28 8.43 3.48
N SER A 756 -7.94 8.52 3.47
CA SER A 756 -7.14 8.84 4.67
C SER A 756 -6.19 10.01 4.40
N LYS A 757 -6.76 11.17 4.05
CA LYS A 757 -5.99 12.40 3.78
C LYS A 757 -5.01 12.68 4.92
N GLY A 758 -3.71 12.70 4.61
CA GLY A 758 -2.62 12.91 5.57
C GLY A 758 -2.01 11.66 6.23
N ASN A 759 -2.74 10.54 6.34
CA ASN A 759 -2.32 9.33 7.11
C ASN A 759 -2.42 8.00 6.32
N TYR A 760 -2.74 8.03 5.03
CA TYR A 760 -2.96 6.80 4.23
C TYR A 760 -1.73 5.87 4.12
N LEU A 761 -0.52 6.37 4.42
CA LEU A 761 0.70 5.58 4.42
C LEU A 761 1.01 4.92 5.77
N ASP A 762 0.30 5.28 6.85
CA ASP A 762 0.63 4.80 8.19
C ASP A 762 0.54 3.28 8.28
N SER A 763 -0.49 2.65 7.69
CA SER A 763 -0.62 1.18 7.67
C SER A 763 0.54 0.50 6.96
N LEU A 764 0.94 1.02 5.79
CA LEU A 764 2.05 0.47 5.02
C LEU A 764 3.37 0.65 5.77
N GLN A 765 3.58 1.82 6.38
CA GLN A 765 4.75 2.12 7.21
C GLN A 765 4.80 1.21 8.44
N MET A 766 3.67 0.99 9.14
CA MET A 766 3.59 0.05 10.26
C MET A 766 3.93 -1.37 9.83
N SER A 767 3.36 -1.86 8.72
CA SER A 767 3.64 -3.22 8.22
C SER A 767 5.09 -3.41 7.84
N LEU A 768 5.69 -2.48 7.09
CA LEU A 768 7.10 -2.54 6.70
C LEU A 768 8.02 -2.41 7.91
N GLY A 769 7.71 -1.50 8.85
CA GLY A 769 8.47 -1.32 10.08
C GLY A 769 8.41 -2.57 10.98
N MET A 770 7.23 -3.16 11.13
CA MET A 770 7.02 -4.43 11.82
C MET A 770 7.83 -5.55 11.16
N PHE A 771 7.82 -5.68 9.83
CA PHE A 771 8.63 -6.68 9.15
C PHE A 771 10.14 -6.48 9.42
N LEU A 772 10.64 -5.24 9.29
CA LEU A 772 12.06 -4.90 9.45
C LEU A 772 12.57 -4.93 10.90
N GLN A 773 11.69 -4.75 11.89
CA GLN A 773 12.02 -4.71 13.32
C GLN A 773 11.66 -6.01 14.05
N TYR A 774 10.47 -6.54 13.83
CA TYR A 774 9.94 -7.73 14.50
C TYR A 774 10.10 -9.00 13.65
N GLY A 775 9.82 -8.91 12.34
CA GLY A 775 9.87 -10.06 11.43
C GLY A 775 11.28 -10.60 11.15
N VAL A 776 12.31 -9.75 11.26
CA VAL A 776 13.73 -10.16 11.14
C VAL A 776 14.22 -10.90 12.38
N GLU A 777 13.55 -10.77 13.51
CA GLU A 777 14.00 -11.33 14.78
C GLU A 777 13.45 -12.73 15.07
N ASP A 778 14.20 -13.49 15.88
CA ASP A 778 13.62 -14.58 16.65
C ASP A 778 13.01 -13.98 17.92
N ASN A 779 11.69 -14.08 18.04
CA ASN A 779 10.93 -13.45 19.11
C ASN A 779 10.71 -14.36 20.31
N TYR A 780 11.10 -15.64 20.24
CA TYR A 780 11.09 -16.50 21.42
C TYR A 780 12.35 -16.26 22.26
N LEU A 781 12.18 -15.65 23.42
CA LEU A 781 13.30 -15.25 24.28
C LEU A 781 13.63 -16.32 25.31
N SER A 782 14.93 -16.54 25.52
CA SER A 782 15.48 -17.33 26.61
C SER A 782 16.08 -16.45 27.70
N ILE A 783 16.38 -17.04 28.85
CA ILE A 783 17.17 -16.39 29.90
C ILE A 783 18.62 -16.27 29.40
N GLU A 784 19.21 -15.10 29.59
CA GLU A 784 20.61 -14.82 29.28
C GLU A 784 21.29 -14.03 30.41
N ASN A 785 22.62 -14.00 30.38
CA ASN A 785 23.40 -13.12 31.25
C ASN A 785 23.35 -11.69 30.71
N PHE A 786 23.13 -10.72 31.59
CA PHE A 786 23.14 -9.32 31.22
C PHE A 786 24.58 -8.82 31.04
N ASN A 787 24.77 -7.84 30.16
CA ASN A 787 26.05 -7.16 30.02
C ASN A 787 26.31 -6.20 31.20
N GLU A 788 27.56 -5.78 31.37
CA GLU A 788 27.98 -4.92 32.49
C GLU A 788 27.19 -3.61 32.56
N TRP A 789 26.90 -2.98 31.42
CA TRP A 789 26.17 -1.73 31.37
C TRP A 789 24.74 -1.86 31.94
N VAL A 790 24.05 -2.97 31.65
CA VAL A 790 22.72 -3.28 32.19
C VAL A 790 22.79 -3.55 33.69
N ILE A 791 23.79 -4.31 34.15
CA ILE A 791 23.98 -4.65 35.57
C ILE A 791 24.21 -3.38 36.41
N GLN A 792 24.88 -2.37 35.85
CA GLN A 792 25.13 -1.09 36.52
C GLN A 792 23.89 -0.17 36.56
N GLN A 793 22.78 -0.52 35.90
CA GLN A 793 21.58 0.34 35.91
C GLN A 793 20.86 0.33 37.27
N PRO A 794 20.29 1.47 37.70
CA PRO A 794 19.55 1.55 38.96
C PRO A 794 18.38 0.56 39.03
N GLY A 795 18.33 -0.23 40.11
CA GLY A 795 17.25 -1.19 40.38
C GLY A 795 17.40 -2.56 39.70
N ILE A 796 18.52 -2.82 39.01
CA ILE A 796 18.86 -4.16 38.52
C ILE A 796 19.69 -4.89 39.58
N HIS A 797 19.12 -5.95 40.16
CA HIS A 797 19.76 -6.75 41.23
C HIS A 797 20.15 -8.17 40.79
N SER A 798 19.72 -8.60 39.61
CA SER A 798 20.07 -9.91 39.02
C SER A 798 21.01 -9.71 37.85
N ASN A 799 21.99 -10.61 37.72
CA ASN A 799 22.95 -10.59 36.61
C ASN A 799 22.46 -11.37 35.38
N HIS A 800 21.30 -12.02 35.48
CA HIS A 800 20.70 -12.81 34.42
C HIS A 800 19.17 -12.69 34.42
N GLY A 801 18.56 -12.94 33.26
CA GLY A 801 17.11 -12.94 33.08
C GLY A 801 16.72 -12.80 31.61
N ILE A 802 15.44 -12.61 31.35
CA ILE A 802 14.96 -12.33 29.99
C ILE A 802 15.32 -10.90 29.59
N ASN A 803 16.04 -10.75 28.48
CA ASN A 803 16.35 -9.47 27.88
C ASN A 803 15.65 -9.37 26.51
N PRO A 804 14.66 -8.48 26.34
CA PRO A 804 13.91 -8.40 25.12
C PRO A 804 14.56 -7.51 24.05
N MET A 805 15.77 -6.97 24.27
CA MET A 805 16.48 -6.20 23.26
C MET A 805 16.65 -7.03 21.95
N PRO A 806 16.34 -6.48 20.76
CA PRO A 806 16.63 -7.14 19.49
C PRO A 806 18.12 -7.47 19.32
N LYS A 807 18.40 -8.53 18.58
CA LYS A 807 19.78 -8.90 18.20
C LYS A 807 20.26 -8.08 17.00
N GLU A 808 19.35 -7.56 16.18
CA GLU A 808 19.61 -6.62 15.10
C GLU A 808 19.67 -5.17 15.60
N LYS A 809 20.27 -4.29 14.79
CA LYS A 809 20.29 -2.85 15.08
C LYS A 809 18.87 -2.29 15.17
N LEU A 810 18.54 -1.71 16.33
CA LEU A 810 17.28 -1.01 16.57
C LEU A 810 17.20 0.27 15.73
N PHE A 811 16.01 0.54 15.20
CA PHE A 811 15.68 1.79 14.52
C PHE A 811 14.25 2.23 14.88
N CYS A 812 13.96 3.51 14.69
CA CYS A 812 12.64 4.08 14.95
C CYS A 812 11.68 3.77 13.79
N VAL A 813 10.53 3.15 14.09
CA VAL A 813 9.50 2.82 13.07
C VAL A 813 8.85 4.08 12.47
N VAL A 814 8.90 5.22 13.16
CA VAL A 814 8.28 6.48 12.71
C VAL A 814 9.18 7.27 11.74
N CYS A 815 10.50 7.29 11.97
CA CYS A 815 11.43 8.15 11.21
C CYS A 815 12.73 7.49 10.73
N GLY A 816 12.91 6.19 11.00
CA GLY A 816 14.07 5.41 10.53
C GLY A 816 15.40 5.71 11.24
N SER A 817 15.42 6.59 12.23
CA SER A 817 16.64 6.93 12.97
C SER A 817 17.13 5.74 13.80
N THR A 818 18.45 5.59 13.90
CA THR A 818 19.12 4.63 14.79
C THR A 818 19.48 5.22 16.13
N GLU A 819 19.36 6.55 16.28
CA GLU A 819 19.79 7.28 17.46
C GLU A 819 18.69 7.29 18.53
N HIS A 820 18.98 6.63 19.65
CA HIS A 820 18.05 6.46 20.76
C HIS A 820 18.72 6.72 22.11
N GLU A 821 17.96 7.34 23.01
CA GLU A 821 18.25 7.34 24.44
C GLU A 821 17.57 6.13 25.08
N TYR A 822 18.31 5.38 25.90
CA TYR A 822 17.86 4.12 26.50
C TYR A 822 17.66 4.26 28.00
N GLN A 823 16.58 3.67 28.50
CA GLN A 823 16.34 3.45 29.92
C GLN A 823 15.91 1.99 30.14
N VAL A 824 16.49 1.35 31.15
CA VAL A 824 16.17 -0.03 31.56
C VAL A 824 15.37 -0.02 32.85
N LYS A 825 14.41 -0.95 32.97
CA LYS A 825 13.67 -1.18 34.22
C LYS A 825 13.58 -2.69 34.52
N PRO A 826 13.66 -3.09 35.81
CA PRO A 826 13.50 -4.49 36.19
C PRO A 826 12.07 -4.98 35.97
N THR A 827 11.94 -6.29 35.78
CA THR A 827 10.66 -7.03 35.70
C THR A 827 10.82 -8.36 36.46
N PRO A 828 9.72 -9.06 36.82
CA PRO A 828 9.82 -10.27 37.66
C PRO A 828 10.73 -11.39 37.13
N ARG A 829 10.89 -11.51 35.80
CA ARG A 829 11.70 -12.56 35.15
C ARG A 829 12.87 -12.01 34.31
N GLY A 830 13.14 -10.71 34.36
CA GLY A 830 14.14 -10.08 33.49
C GLY A 830 14.07 -8.56 33.48
N ILE A 831 14.18 -7.94 32.30
CA ILE A 831 14.19 -6.48 32.13
C ILE A 831 13.26 -6.02 31.00
N LYS A 832 12.93 -4.73 31.00
CA LYS A 832 12.26 -4.03 29.89
C LYS A 832 13.03 -2.78 29.49
N TRP A 833 12.93 -2.42 28.23
CA TRP A 833 13.61 -1.26 27.66
C TRP A 833 12.62 -0.16 27.27
N ILE A 834 13.02 1.08 27.51
CA ILE A 834 12.35 2.29 27.07
C ILE A 834 13.34 3.04 26.18
N CYS A 835 12.98 3.23 24.92
CA CYS A 835 13.82 3.85 23.91
C CYS A 835 13.15 5.15 23.44
N HIS A 836 13.86 6.27 23.50
CA HIS A 836 13.40 7.55 22.97
C HIS A 836 14.21 7.91 21.73
N CYS A 837 13.55 8.03 20.58
CA CYS A 837 14.23 8.45 19.36
C CYS A 837 14.71 9.91 19.49
N ILE A 838 15.98 10.17 19.21
CA ILE A 838 16.55 11.51 19.34
C ILE A 838 15.95 12.48 18.31
N ASP A 839 15.66 11.99 17.10
CA ASP A 839 15.21 12.80 15.96
C ASP A 839 13.72 13.18 16.05
N CYS A 840 12.84 12.21 16.28
CA CYS A 840 11.38 12.43 16.27
C CYS A 840 10.73 12.36 17.65
N LYS A 841 11.53 12.14 18.71
CA LYS A 841 11.08 11.99 20.11
C LYS A 841 10.13 10.82 20.37
N HIS A 842 9.89 9.98 19.37
CA HIS A 842 9.01 8.82 19.48
C HIS A 842 9.53 7.82 20.52
N GLN A 843 8.63 7.42 21.43
CA GLN A 843 8.91 6.46 22.47
C GLN A 843 8.53 5.03 22.06
N THR A 844 9.47 4.10 22.21
CA THR A 844 9.27 2.67 22.00
C THR A 844 9.54 1.90 23.29
N PHE A 845 8.64 0.99 23.65
CA PHE A 845 8.86 0.04 24.75
C PHE A 845 9.13 -1.34 24.20
N ILE A 846 10.20 -1.98 24.68
CA ILE A 846 10.56 -3.35 24.30
C ILE A 846 10.44 -4.21 25.56
N ASN A 847 9.52 -5.16 25.53
CA ASN A 847 9.20 -6.05 26.63
C ASN A 847 9.01 -7.48 26.13
N TYR A 848 8.58 -8.39 27.00
CA TYR A 848 8.26 -9.77 26.66
C TYR A 848 6.92 -10.20 27.28
N CYS A 849 6.30 -11.22 26.70
CA CYS A 849 5.09 -11.83 27.25
C CYS A 849 5.44 -12.66 28.49
N GLY A 850 4.77 -12.39 29.61
CA GLY A 850 4.95 -13.17 30.85
C GLY A 850 4.50 -14.64 30.72
N SER A 851 3.62 -14.95 29.77
CA SER A 851 3.10 -16.31 29.55
C SER A 851 4.02 -17.15 28.67
N CYS A 852 4.36 -16.68 27.46
CA CYS A 852 5.11 -17.47 26.48
C CYS A 852 6.55 -16.98 26.23
N GLY A 853 6.99 -15.89 26.87
CA GLY A 853 8.33 -15.33 26.68
C GLY A 853 8.54 -14.61 25.34
N ASN A 854 7.50 -14.45 24.52
CA ASN A 854 7.62 -13.81 23.20
C ASN A 854 7.93 -12.30 23.34
N ARG A 855 8.89 -11.77 22.55
CA ARG A 855 9.25 -10.34 22.49
C ARG A 855 8.06 -9.50 22.05
N ILE A 856 7.94 -8.28 22.56
CA ILE A 856 6.87 -7.33 22.25
C ILE A 856 7.44 -5.93 22.15
N PHE A 857 7.03 -5.24 21.08
CA PHE A 857 7.30 -3.82 20.88
C PHE A 857 6.01 -3.02 21.07
N LYS A 858 6.07 -1.90 21.77
CA LYS A 858 4.97 -0.93 21.87
C LYS A 858 5.45 0.42 21.36
N HIS A 859 4.76 0.97 20.37
CA HIS A 859 5.07 2.26 19.72
C HIS A 859 4.01 3.31 20.07
N GLY A 860 3.74 3.52 21.36
CA GLY A 860 2.61 4.35 21.79
C GLY A 860 1.24 3.76 21.40
N LYS A 861 0.17 4.55 21.45
CA LYS A 861 -1.20 4.07 21.14
C LYS A 861 -1.42 3.85 19.65
N SER A 862 -0.94 4.78 18.82
CA SER A 862 -1.34 4.85 17.40
C SER A 862 -0.42 4.08 16.45
N TRP A 863 0.87 3.95 16.76
CA TRP A 863 1.84 3.24 15.91
C TRP A 863 2.07 1.78 16.29
N SER A 864 1.41 1.30 17.36
CA SER A 864 1.51 -0.10 17.79
C SER A 864 0.78 -1.01 16.81
N TYR A 865 1.50 -1.97 16.22
CA TYR A 865 0.97 -2.97 15.30
C TYR A 865 0.41 -4.22 15.99
N HIS A 866 0.55 -4.35 17.31
CA HIS A 866 -0.08 -5.41 18.10
C HIS A 866 -1.50 -5.04 18.51
N ALA A 867 -2.37 -6.05 18.68
CA ALA A 867 -3.71 -5.84 19.22
C ALA A 867 -3.64 -5.26 20.63
N THR A 868 -4.57 -4.36 20.96
CA THR A 868 -4.73 -3.81 22.30
C THR A 868 -5.88 -4.48 23.05
N GLN A 869 -5.84 -4.44 24.36
CA GLN A 869 -6.96 -4.88 25.20
C GLN A 869 -8.17 -3.97 25.02
N SER A 870 -9.37 -4.55 24.88
CA SER A 870 -10.60 -3.78 24.66
C SER A 870 -10.90 -2.77 25.78
N MET A 871 -10.72 -3.15 27.05
CA MET A 871 -10.98 -2.30 28.22
C MET A 871 -9.85 -1.32 28.55
N GLN A 872 -8.62 -1.67 28.18
CA GLN A 872 -7.41 -0.87 28.43
C GLN A 872 -6.61 -0.71 27.14
N PRO A 873 -7.01 0.23 26.26
CA PRO A 873 -6.43 0.41 24.92
C PRO A 873 -4.92 0.70 24.86
N TYR A 874 -4.29 1.00 26.00
CA TYR A 874 -2.85 1.21 26.10
C TYR A 874 -2.07 -0.09 26.37
N ASN A 875 -2.76 -1.18 26.74
CA ASN A 875 -2.16 -2.48 26.99
C ASN A 875 -2.24 -3.34 25.74
N ILE A 876 -1.16 -4.08 25.46
CA ILE A 876 -1.01 -4.90 24.26
C ILE A 876 -1.24 -6.37 24.60
N LYS A 877 -1.92 -7.08 23.69
CA LYS A 877 -2.04 -8.52 23.63
C LYS A 877 -0.83 -9.11 22.90
N CYS A 878 -0.32 -10.23 23.40
CA CYS A 878 0.77 -10.93 22.75
C CYS A 878 0.28 -11.52 21.41
N PRO A 879 0.94 -11.25 20.28
CA PRO A 879 0.54 -11.77 18.97
C PRO A 879 0.81 -13.28 18.81
N SER A 880 1.50 -13.91 19.77
CA SER A 880 1.80 -15.35 19.78
C SER A 880 0.81 -16.17 20.63
N CYS A 881 0.23 -15.60 21.69
CA CYS A 881 -0.66 -16.35 22.59
C CYS A 881 -1.93 -15.61 23.05
N GLY A 882 -2.12 -14.36 22.65
CA GLY A 882 -3.28 -13.52 23.02
C GLY A 882 -3.26 -12.95 24.45
N GLU A 883 -2.37 -13.41 25.33
CA GLU A 883 -2.29 -12.93 26.72
C GLU A 883 -1.84 -11.47 26.82
N ILE A 884 -2.32 -10.79 27.86
CA ILE A 884 -1.96 -9.40 28.14
C ILE A 884 -0.52 -9.36 28.63
N ALA A 885 0.35 -8.65 27.91
CA ALA A 885 1.78 -8.71 28.16
C ALA A 885 2.38 -7.45 28.80
N LEU A 886 1.64 -6.35 28.81
CA LEU A 886 2.07 -5.07 29.38
C LEU A 886 1.01 -4.56 30.36
N GLU A 887 0.90 -5.19 31.52
CA GLU A 887 0.24 -4.56 32.67
C GLU A 887 1.23 -3.61 33.33
N ARG A 888 1.10 -2.30 33.08
CA ARG A 888 1.71 -1.30 33.98
C ARG A 888 0.81 -1.16 35.20
N LYS A 889 1.02 -2.02 36.20
CA LYS A 889 0.56 -1.73 37.57
C LYS A 889 1.39 -0.59 38.16
#